data_AF-A0A7J5V3P3-F1
#
_entry.id   AF-A0A7J5V3P3-F1
#
_cell.length_a   1.000
_cell.length_b   1.000
_cell.length_c   1.000
_cell.angle_alpha   90.00
_cell.angle_beta   90.00
_cell.angle_gamma   90.00
#
_symmetry.space_group_name_H-M   'P 1'
#
loop_
_entity.id
_entity.type
_entity.pdbx_description
1 polymer ?
#
loop_
_entity_poly.entity_id
_entity_poly.type
_entity_poly.pdbx_seq_one_letter_code
_entity_poly.pdbx_strand_id
1 'polypeptide(L)'
;MAHNSKHKQLVFTVKDRCRVCFTCVRECPVKAIKIVNGQAEVISERCIGCGNCVRVCSQDAKVFLKLTDEVIALLDSGQRTAACLAPSFPAEFTEIEDYQILVGMVKALGFDLVTEVAFGADMVAVAYRDIYEKNNGTGIISSDCPAIVYYVEHFQPELVSNLAPLVSPMVAASRFLKKKHGDDLQIVFIGPCIAKKAESDDIHYSLTFSELRELFEIKNIRPEAVEPREFDPPHAGKGAVFPISHGLLQNMDVEPDLTKGDIIVAEGRRNFMDAINEFGKGTLKVRHLELLCCEGCIMGPGMTKIGNKYQRRALVSQFVENKMKKLDKDEWNQQMSIAEGIDLSNSFQAMDRRMDKPSSERIAEVLFNMGKNDASDYLDCGACGYDTCVEHAIAIVQGLAENEMCLPYAIEKLHQSIEKLNFSNIELNSAREALKQSEKLAHMGQLSAGIAHELNNPLGVITMYSNLILDDTTDASLRDDLQLIVEQADRCRKIVGGLLNFARKNQVRLTETHLEKFATRSLQSIVVPQSVTVKLEVELQDPYLFIDADQMMQVLTNLEKNAIEAMPDGGELTVILNDKNDDIHITIRDTGTGISQENMDKIFTPFFTTKEVGKGTGLGLPLCYGIVKMHKGKINVVSNTISTKGPLGTSFIITLPRNPND
;
A
#
# COMPACT_ATOMS: atom_id res chain seq x y z
N MET A 1 -42.80 -18.85 3.79
CA MET A 1 -42.41 -18.24 2.50
C MET A 1 -40.89 -18.20 2.45
N ALA A 2 -40.29 -18.60 1.34
CA ALA A 2 -38.85 -18.63 1.19
C ALA A 2 -38.25 -17.23 1.43
N HIS A 3 -37.20 -17.11 2.23
CA HIS A 3 -36.38 -15.90 2.45
C HIS A 3 -35.67 -15.41 1.17
N ASN A 4 -36.23 -15.65 -0.01
CA ASN A 4 -35.50 -15.81 -1.26
C ASN A 4 -35.91 -14.84 -2.38
N SER A 5 -36.70 -13.78 -2.10
CA SER A 5 -37.04 -12.79 -3.13
C SER A 5 -36.23 -11.50 -3.07
N LYS A 6 -35.62 -11.14 -1.92
CA LYS A 6 -34.87 -9.87 -1.76
C LYS A 6 -33.76 -9.96 -0.70
N HIS A 7 -32.74 -10.80 -0.89
CA HIS A 7 -31.41 -10.44 -0.36
C HIS A 7 -30.85 -9.27 -1.20
N LYS A 8 -31.52 -8.11 -1.11
CA LYS A 8 -30.93 -6.85 -1.54
C LYS A 8 -29.65 -6.70 -0.74
N GLN A 9 -28.56 -6.33 -1.40
CA GLN A 9 -27.32 -5.94 -0.74
C GLN A 9 -27.63 -4.80 0.24
N LEU A 10 -27.82 -5.12 1.53
CA LEU A 10 -28.23 -4.15 2.54
C LEU A 10 -27.11 -3.19 2.88
N VAL A 11 -25.87 -3.67 2.85
CA VAL A 11 -24.66 -2.90 3.16
C VAL A 11 -23.67 -3.06 2.02
N PHE A 12 -23.08 -1.95 1.60
CA PHE A 12 -22.12 -1.92 0.50
C PHE A 12 -20.98 -0.92 0.79
N THR A 13 -19.99 -0.90 -0.10
CA THR A 13 -18.80 -0.05 0.05
C THR A 13 -18.71 0.96 -1.08
N VAL A 14 -18.67 2.25 -0.73
CA VAL A 14 -18.26 3.32 -1.64
C VAL A 14 -16.74 3.31 -1.71
N LYS A 15 -16.19 2.70 -2.77
CA LYS A 15 -14.76 2.42 -2.90
C LYS A 15 -13.91 3.69 -2.77
N ASP A 16 -14.32 4.79 -3.40
CA ASP A 16 -13.58 6.07 -3.43
C ASP A 16 -13.36 6.70 -2.05
N ARG A 17 -14.24 6.38 -1.08
CA ARG A 17 -14.12 6.87 0.31
C ARG A 17 -13.27 5.95 1.18
N CYS A 18 -13.06 4.71 0.77
CA CYS A 18 -12.39 3.72 1.60
C CYS A 18 -10.88 4.01 1.67
N ARG A 19 -10.34 4.07 2.89
CA ARG A 19 -8.89 4.22 3.14
C ARG A 19 -8.24 2.97 3.73
N VAL A 20 -8.92 1.84 3.61
CA VAL A 20 -8.38 0.50 3.91
C VAL A 20 -7.80 0.34 5.33
N CYS A 21 -8.40 0.98 6.33
CA CYS A 21 -7.98 0.87 7.73
C CYS A 21 -8.34 -0.47 8.41
N PHE A 22 -9.03 -1.37 7.68
CA PHE A 22 -9.52 -2.68 8.13
C PHE A 22 -10.44 -2.70 9.36
N THR A 23 -10.80 -1.55 9.96
CA THR A 23 -11.72 -1.50 11.10
C THR A 23 -13.03 -2.24 10.81
N CYS A 24 -13.60 -2.05 9.63
CA CYS A 24 -14.82 -2.75 9.25
C CYS A 24 -14.68 -4.30 9.21
N VAL A 25 -13.53 -4.84 8.80
CA VAL A 25 -13.22 -6.29 8.79
C VAL A 25 -13.14 -6.80 10.23
N ARG A 26 -12.43 -6.07 11.10
CA ARG A 26 -12.30 -6.36 12.53
C ARG A 26 -13.64 -6.40 13.25
N GLU A 27 -14.49 -5.45 12.91
CA GLU A 27 -15.78 -5.20 13.54
C GLU A 27 -16.91 -6.06 12.96
N CYS A 28 -16.68 -6.80 11.87
CA CYS A 28 -17.68 -7.68 11.29
C CYS A 28 -17.72 -9.03 12.04
N PRO A 29 -18.84 -9.40 12.69
CA PRO A 29 -18.92 -10.65 13.48
C PRO A 29 -18.75 -11.91 12.61
N VAL A 30 -19.17 -11.85 11.35
CA VAL A 30 -19.22 -13.00 10.43
C VAL A 30 -18.16 -12.94 9.33
N LYS A 31 -17.22 -11.98 9.43
CA LYS A 31 -16.19 -11.69 8.43
C LYS A 31 -16.76 -11.63 6.99
N ALA A 32 -17.89 -10.94 6.83
CA ALA A 32 -18.55 -10.72 5.54
C ALA A 32 -17.93 -9.58 4.72
N ILE A 33 -16.71 -9.15 5.04
CA ILE A 33 -15.99 -8.11 4.30
C ILE A 33 -14.68 -8.72 3.83
N LYS A 34 -14.52 -8.81 2.50
CA LYS A 34 -13.29 -9.27 1.87
C LYS A 34 -12.44 -8.10 1.40
N ILE A 35 -11.14 -8.31 1.26
CA ILE A 35 -10.23 -7.41 0.59
C ILE A 35 -9.88 -8.00 -0.77
N VAL A 36 -10.05 -7.22 -1.84
CA VAL A 36 -9.70 -7.60 -3.21
C VAL A 36 -8.96 -6.44 -3.85
N ASN A 37 -7.73 -6.69 -4.31
CA ASN A 37 -6.81 -5.70 -4.84
C ASN A 37 -6.65 -4.49 -3.89
N GLY A 38 -6.48 -4.77 -2.60
CA GLY A 38 -6.37 -3.74 -1.57
C GLY A 38 -7.67 -2.97 -1.29
N GLN A 39 -8.83 -3.38 -1.83
CA GLN A 39 -10.10 -2.68 -1.64
C GLN A 39 -11.11 -3.53 -0.85
N ALA A 40 -11.73 -2.93 0.15
CA ALA A 40 -12.75 -3.61 0.95
C ALA A 40 -14.08 -3.73 0.20
N GLU A 41 -14.67 -4.92 0.20
CA GLU A 41 -15.96 -5.25 -0.42
C GLU A 41 -16.84 -6.07 0.54
N VAL A 42 -18.15 -5.86 0.52
CA VAL A 42 -19.10 -6.61 1.35
C VAL A 42 -19.60 -7.83 0.58
N ILE A 43 -19.50 -9.02 1.17
CA ILE A 43 -20.06 -10.26 0.63
C ILE A 43 -21.51 -10.36 1.11
N SER A 44 -22.45 -10.09 0.21
CA SER A 44 -23.87 -10.00 0.55
C SER A 44 -24.43 -11.32 1.07
N GLU A 45 -24.05 -12.47 0.52
CA GLU A 45 -24.58 -13.77 0.99
C GLU A 45 -24.12 -14.15 2.41
N ARG A 46 -23.02 -13.54 2.90
CA ARG A 46 -22.52 -13.75 4.28
C ARG A 46 -23.02 -12.69 5.25
N CYS A 47 -23.51 -11.55 4.76
CA CYS A 47 -23.83 -10.40 5.59
C CYS A 47 -25.13 -10.62 6.37
N ILE A 48 -25.06 -10.53 7.70
CA ILE A 48 -26.25 -10.61 8.58
C ILE A 48 -26.98 -9.25 8.75
N GLY A 49 -26.63 -8.24 7.96
CA GLY A 49 -27.29 -6.92 7.99
C GLY A 49 -27.11 -6.10 9.28
N CYS A 50 -26.24 -6.52 10.21
CA CYS A 50 -26.10 -5.89 11.53
C CYS A 50 -25.57 -4.45 11.50
N GLY A 51 -25.02 -3.99 10.38
CA GLY A 51 -24.59 -2.60 10.20
C GLY A 51 -23.40 -2.14 11.06
N ASN A 52 -22.76 -2.99 11.85
CA ASN A 52 -21.64 -2.57 12.71
C ASN A 52 -20.50 -1.94 11.89
N CYS A 53 -20.24 -2.45 10.68
CA CYS A 53 -19.26 -1.88 9.77
C CYS A 53 -19.60 -0.47 9.26
N VAL A 54 -20.88 -0.11 9.16
CA VAL A 54 -21.33 1.27 8.85
C VAL A 54 -21.04 2.17 10.06
N ARG A 55 -21.38 1.70 11.25
CA ARG A 55 -21.21 2.44 12.51
C ARG A 55 -19.74 2.80 12.79
N VAL A 56 -18.83 1.85 12.58
CA VAL A 56 -17.40 2.01 12.88
C VAL A 56 -16.58 2.62 11.73
N CYS A 57 -17.20 2.87 10.57
CA CYS A 57 -16.50 3.48 9.45
C CYS A 57 -16.34 4.99 9.68
N SER A 58 -15.09 5.43 9.87
CA SER A 58 -14.74 6.85 10.02
C SER A 58 -14.73 7.63 8.71
N GLN A 59 -14.77 6.94 7.56
CA GLN A 59 -14.70 7.54 6.22
C GLN A 59 -16.06 7.58 5.51
N ASP A 60 -17.14 7.12 6.17
CA ASP A 60 -18.47 6.95 5.56
C ASP A 60 -18.43 6.19 4.22
N ALA A 61 -17.48 5.26 4.13
CA ALA A 61 -17.28 4.37 2.99
C ALA A 61 -18.19 3.14 3.05
N LYS A 62 -18.54 2.68 4.26
CA LYS A 62 -19.55 1.65 4.45
C LYS A 62 -20.91 2.32 4.59
N VAL A 63 -21.81 2.03 3.67
CA VAL A 63 -23.15 2.62 3.59
C VAL A 63 -24.18 1.50 3.46
N PHE A 64 -25.45 1.85 3.57
CA PHE A 64 -26.55 0.89 3.51
C PHE A 64 -27.63 1.33 2.52
N LEU A 65 -28.49 0.39 2.14
CA LEU A 65 -29.61 0.62 1.23
C LEU A 65 -30.59 1.62 1.86
N LYS A 66 -30.68 2.80 1.25
CA LYS A 66 -31.71 3.79 1.55
C LYS A 66 -32.99 3.47 0.77
N LEU A 67 -34.14 3.75 1.40
CA LEU A 67 -35.49 3.59 0.85
C LEU A 67 -36.30 4.90 0.96
N THR A 68 -35.61 6.03 1.12
CA THR A 68 -36.22 7.36 1.26
C THR A 68 -37.06 7.73 0.05
N ASP A 69 -36.53 7.49 -1.15
CA ASP A 69 -37.20 7.86 -2.41
C ASP A 69 -38.45 7.00 -2.63
N GLU A 70 -38.38 5.70 -2.33
CA GLU A 70 -39.53 4.81 -2.42
C GLU A 70 -40.64 5.19 -1.43
N VAL A 71 -40.29 5.61 -0.21
CA VAL A 71 -41.28 6.06 0.76
C VAL A 71 -41.88 7.41 0.36
N ILE A 72 -41.10 8.34 -0.21
CA ILE A 72 -41.65 9.59 -0.77
C ILE A 72 -42.66 9.26 -1.87
N ALA A 73 -42.31 8.37 -2.80
CA ALA A 73 -43.22 7.95 -3.86
C ALA A 73 -44.49 7.26 -3.32
N LEU A 74 -44.37 6.47 -2.25
CA LEU A 74 -45.52 5.87 -1.57
C LEU A 74 -46.44 6.94 -0.96
N LEU A 75 -45.88 7.93 -0.27
CA LEU A 75 -46.65 9.02 0.34
C LEU A 75 -47.34 9.89 -0.72
N ASP A 76 -46.69 10.13 -1.84
CA ASP A 76 -47.25 10.92 -2.95
C ASP A 76 -48.29 10.13 -3.77
N SER A 77 -48.40 8.80 -3.60
CA SER A 77 -49.33 7.94 -4.33
C SER A 77 -50.80 8.07 -3.89
N GLY A 78 -51.05 8.65 -2.70
CA GLY A 78 -52.38 8.73 -2.09
C GLY A 78 -52.92 7.40 -1.54
N GLN A 79 -52.10 6.34 -1.52
CA GLN A 79 -52.44 5.11 -0.79
C GLN A 79 -52.50 5.38 0.72
N ARG A 80 -53.33 4.61 1.42
CA ARG A 80 -53.45 4.75 2.87
C ARG A 80 -52.21 4.17 3.55
N THR A 81 -51.51 4.97 4.35
CA THR A 81 -50.21 4.64 4.92
C THR A 81 -50.19 4.67 6.44
N ALA A 82 -49.35 3.82 7.04
CA ALA A 82 -49.06 3.86 8.48
C ALA A 82 -47.55 3.89 8.73
N ALA A 83 -47.09 4.85 9.52
CA ALA A 83 -45.73 4.87 10.06
C ALA A 83 -45.71 4.16 11.42
N CYS A 84 -44.91 3.11 11.54
CA CYS A 84 -44.72 2.35 12.77
C CYS A 84 -43.36 2.69 13.38
N LEU A 85 -43.34 3.57 14.40
CA LEU A 85 -42.10 3.96 15.08
C LEU A 85 -41.62 2.90 16.07
N ALA A 86 -40.35 2.52 15.97
CA ALA A 86 -39.70 1.63 16.92
C ALA A 86 -39.60 2.29 18.32
N PRO A 87 -39.72 1.51 19.41
CA PRO A 87 -39.68 2.04 20.79
C PRO A 87 -38.36 2.71 21.19
N SER A 88 -37.33 2.63 20.35
CA SER A 88 -36.02 3.25 20.57
C SER A 88 -35.95 4.72 20.11
N PHE A 89 -37.04 5.29 19.55
CA PHE A 89 -37.04 6.68 19.09
C PHE A 89 -36.62 7.70 20.16
N PRO A 90 -36.92 7.55 21.48
CA PRO A 90 -36.48 8.53 22.49
C PRO A 90 -34.95 8.59 22.63
N ALA A 91 -34.26 7.50 22.25
CA ALA A 91 -32.81 7.45 22.23
C ALA A 91 -32.19 8.12 21.00
N GLU A 92 -32.95 8.34 19.92
CA GLU A 92 -32.49 9.00 18.71
C GLU A 92 -32.77 10.51 18.72
N PHE A 93 -34.00 10.88 19.02
CA PHE A 93 -34.50 12.26 18.94
C PHE A 93 -34.37 12.95 20.30
N THR A 94 -33.15 12.95 20.83
CA THR A 94 -32.84 13.45 22.18
C THR A 94 -33.07 14.96 22.36
N GLU A 95 -33.12 15.68 21.24
CA GLU A 95 -33.39 17.11 21.17
C GLU A 95 -34.89 17.45 21.25
N ILE A 96 -35.77 16.46 21.13
CA ILE A 96 -37.22 16.63 21.22
C ILE A 96 -37.68 16.17 22.61
N GLU A 97 -37.98 17.13 23.50
CA GLU A 97 -38.42 16.83 24.87
C GLU A 97 -39.81 16.18 24.92
N ASP A 98 -40.75 16.66 24.09
CA ASP A 98 -42.09 16.11 23.96
C ASP A 98 -42.21 15.26 22.71
N TYR A 99 -42.31 13.94 22.88
CA TYR A 99 -42.44 13.00 21.77
C TYR A 99 -43.65 13.27 20.87
N GLN A 100 -44.69 13.95 21.38
CA GLN A 100 -45.86 14.30 20.57
C GLN A 100 -45.47 15.23 19.42
N ILE A 101 -44.43 16.04 19.58
CA ILE A 101 -43.88 16.86 18.50
C ILE A 101 -43.31 15.95 17.40
N LEU A 102 -42.54 14.92 17.75
CA LEU A 102 -42.00 13.96 16.78
C LEU A 102 -43.12 13.25 16.02
N VAL A 103 -44.18 12.81 16.71
CA VAL A 103 -45.35 12.20 16.07
C VAL A 103 -46.03 13.19 15.12
N GLY A 104 -46.16 14.46 15.51
CA GLY A 104 -46.63 15.55 14.66
C GLY A 104 -45.76 15.74 13.41
N MET A 105 -44.43 15.69 13.55
CA MET A 105 -43.49 15.76 12.42
C MET A 105 -43.66 14.58 11.46
N VAL A 106 -43.82 13.35 11.98
CA VAL A 106 -44.07 12.18 11.14
C VAL A 106 -45.42 12.32 10.43
N LYS A 107 -46.45 12.82 11.10
CA LYS A 107 -47.75 13.11 10.47
C LYS A 107 -47.62 14.13 9.33
N ALA A 108 -46.83 15.18 9.54
CA ALA A 108 -46.57 16.23 8.55
C ALA A 108 -45.84 15.73 7.30
N LEU A 109 -45.20 14.55 7.34
CA LEU A 109 -44.66 13.90 6.13
C LEU A 109 -45.77 13.39 5.18
N GLY A 110 -46.99 13.20 5.68
CA GLY A 110 -48.13 12.70 4.90
C GLY A 110 -48.67 11.34 5.32
N PHE A 111 -48.21 10.75 6.43
CA PHE A 111 -48.72 9.46 6.91
C PHE A 111 -50.16 9.57 7.46
N ASP A 112 -51.05 8.66 7.04
CA ASP A 112 -52.44 8.64 7.53
C ASP A 112 -52.57 8.14 8.97
N LEU A 113 -51.64 7.28 9.40
CA LEU A 113 -51.54 6.75 10.76
C LEU A 113 -50.09 6.81 11.25
N VAL A 114 -49.88 7.17 12.52
CA VAL A 114 -48.57 7.12 13.18
C VAL A 114 -48.72 6.32 14.46
N THR A 115 -48.20 5.10 14.47
CA THR A 115 -48.37 4.14 15.57
C THR A 115 -47.01 3.74 16.13
N GLU A 116 -47.02 3.04 17.26
CA GLU A 116 -45.81 2.54 17.90
C GLU A 116 -45.66 1.01 17.77
N VAL A 117 -44.44 0.57 17.45
CA VAL A 117 -44.08 -0.86 17.40
C VAL A 117 -44.05 -1.48 18.81
N ALA A 118 -44.01 -0.65 19.85
CA ALA A 118 -44.07 -1.07 21.24
C ALA A 118 -45.30 -1.96 21.55
N PHE A 119 -46.43 -1.75 20.87
CA PHE A 119 -47.60 -2.61 21.07
C PHE A 119 -47.38 -4.02 20.51
N GLY A 120 -46.70 -4.12 19.35
CA GLY A 120 -46.22 -5.42 18.85
C GLY A 120 -45.22 -6.08 19.81
N ALA A 121 -44.47 -5.29 20.58
CA ALA A 121 -43.57 -5.79 21.61
C ALA A 121 -44.33 -6.38 22.83
N ASP A 122 -45.46 -5.78 23.23
CA ASP A 122 -46.38 -6.36 24.24
C ASP A 122 -46.90 -7.72 23.77
N MET A 123 -47.38 -7.79 22.52
CA MET A 123 -47.92 -9.02 21.93
C MET A 123 -46.90 -10.16 21.94
N VAL A 124 -45.67 -9.91 21.45
CA VAL A 124 -44.65 -10.96 21.44
C VAL A 124 -44.14 -11.30 22.84
N ALA A 125 -44.12 -10.35 23.79
CA ALA A 125 -43.70 -10.63 25.15
C ALA A 125 -44.64 -11.62 25.86
N VAL A 126 -45.95 -11.53 25.63
CA VAL A 126 -46.92 -12.54 26.10
C VAL A 126 -46.60 -13.91 25.49
N ALA A 127 -46.36 -13.98 24.18
CA ALA A 127 -46.01 -15.24 23.52
C ALA A 127 -44.67 -15.82 24.01
N TYR A 128 -43.67 -14.99 24.29
CA TYR A 128 -42.41 -15.41 24.89
C TYR A 128 -42.57 -15.92 26.32
N ARG A 129 -43.43 -15.29 27.12
CA ARG A 129 -43.76 -15.76 28.47
C ARG A 129 -44.34 -17.16 28.42
N ASP A 130 -45.31 -17.39 27.54
CA ASP A 130 -45.90 -18.71 27.29
C ASP A 130 -44.85 -19.77 26.92
N ILE A 131 -43.94 -19.42 25.99
CA ILE A 131 -42.85 -20.31 25.58
C ILE A 131 -41.93 -20.61 26.75
N TYR A 132 -41.54 -19.59 27.53
CA TYR A 132 -40.65 -19.74 28.68
C TYR A 132 -41.26 -20.62 29.78
N GLU A 133 -42.54 -20.41 30.11
CA GLU A 133 -43.25 -21.18 31.13
C GLU A 133 -43.45 -22.65 30.73
N LYS A 134 -43.74 -22.91 29.45
CA LYS A 134 -43.89 -24.27 28.90
C LYS A 134 -42.56 -24.98 28.62
N ASN A 135 -41.44 -24.26 28.67
CA ASN A 135 -40.13 -24.80 28.33
C ASN A 135 -39.56 -25.67 29.46
N ASN A 136 -39.52 -26.98 29.23
CA ASN A 136 -39.03 -27.99 30.18
C ASN A 136 -37.49 -28.21 30.13
N GLY A 137 -36.71 -27.20 29.73
CA GLY A 137 -35.24 -27.24 29.75
C GLY A 137 -34.57 -27.32 28.38
N THR A 138 -35.35 -27.28 27.28
CA THR A 138 -34.82 -27.09 25.93
C THR A 138 -34.41 -25.63 25.79
N GLY A 139 -33.12 -25.31 25.67
CA GLY A 139 -32.71 -23.92 25.56
C GLY A 139 -33.30 -23.22 24.33
N ILE A 140 -33.89 -22.05 24.52
CA ILE A 140 -34.52 -21.23 23.47
C ILE A 140 -33.74 -19.95 23.27
N ILE A 141 -33.47 -19.62 22.01
CA ILE A 141 -32.81 -18.39 21.57
C ILE A 141 -33.88 -17.40 21.11
N SER A 142 -33.84 -16.17 21.59
CA SER A 142 -34.77 -15.13 21.13
C SER A 142 -34.54 -14.79 19.65
N SER A 143 -35.64 -14.52 18.94
CA SER A 143 -35.69 -14.26 17.50
C SER A 143 -36.13 -12.82 17.15
N ASP A 144 -36.17 -11.93 18.14
CA ASP A 144 -36.56 -10.53 17.97
C ASP A 144 -35.50 -9.68 17.21
N CYS A 145 -34.24 -10.07 17.30
CA CYS A 145 -33.12 -9.47 16.59
C CYS A 145 -32.84 -10.20 15.25
N PRO A 146 -33.16 -9.60 14.08
CA PRO A 146 -33.00 -10.27 12.79
C PRO A 146 -31.54 -10.62 12.46
N ALA A 147 -30.58 -9.83 12.95
CA ALA A 147 -29.16 -10.13 12.78
C ALA A 147 -28.74 -11.41 13.53
N ILE A 148 -29.36 -11.71 14.67
CA ILE A 148 -29.14 -12.96 15.42
C ILE A 148 -29.77 -14.13 14.67
N VAL A 149 -31.00 -13.98 14.17
CA VAL A 149 -31.66 -14.99 13.34
C VAL A 149 -30.78 -15.35 12.15
N TYR A 150 -30.34 -14.35 11.36
CA TYR A 150 -29.44 -14.59 10.23
C TYR A 150 -28.09 -15.17 10.64
N TYR A 151 -27.56 -14.83 11.82
CA TYR A 151 -26.33 -15.45 12.32
C TYR A 151 -26.54 -16.94 12.58
N VAL A 152 -27.66 -17.31 13.22
CA VAL A 152 -27.99 -18.71 13.50
C VAL A 152 -28.25 -19.48 12.20
N GLU A 153 -29.09 -18.96 11.30
CA GLU A 153 -29.38 -19.61 10.01
C GLU A 153 -28.12 -19.84 9.16
N HIS A 154 -27.20 -18.87 9.15
CA HIS A 154 -26.02 -18.89 8.27
C HIS A 154 -24.78 -19.55 8.89
N PHE A 155 -24.55 -19.42 10.20
CA PHE A 155 -23.29 -19.78 10.84
C PHE A 155 -23.44 -20.78 11.99
N GLN A 156 -24.67 -21.03 12.46
CA GLN A 156 -25.01 -22.06 13.45
C GLN A 156 -26.28 -22.82 13.05
N PRO A 157 -26.33 -23.41 11.84
CA PRO A 157 -27.56 -23.98 11.28
C PRO A 157 -28.18 -25.07 12.17
N GLU A 158 -27.35 -25.74 12.98
CA GLU A 158 -27.80 -26.77 13.92
C GLU A 158 -28.66 -26.23 15.07
N LEU A 159 -28.59 -24.91 15.32
CA LEU A 159 -29.35 -24.22 16.37
C LEU A 159 -30.63 -23.56 15.85
N VAL A 160 -30.97 -23.72 14.57
CA VAL A 160 -32.19 -23.13 13.99
C VAL A 160 -33.44 -23.61 14.71
N SER A 161 -33.48 -24.87 15.16
CA SER A 161 -34.57 -25.41 15.97
C SER A 161 -34.68 -24.80 17.37
N ASN A 162 -33.63 -24.13 17.86
CA ASN A 162 -33.63 -23.45 19.15
C ASN A 162 -34.14 -22.01 19.05
N LEU A 163 -34.27 -21.44 17.86
CA LEU A 163 -34.87 -20.11 17.69
C LEU A 163 -36.35 -20.15 18.11
N ALA A 164 -36.77 -19.20 18.93
CA ALA A 164 -38.17 -19.03 19.30
C ALA A 164 -39.00 -18.80 18.03
N PRO A 165 -40.01 -19.65 17.72
CA PRO A 165 -40.76 -19.63 16.45
C PRO A 165 -41.80 -18.50 16.44
N LEU A 166 -41.35 -17.30 16.75
CA LEU A 166 -42.13 -16.07 16.84
C LEU A 166 -41.62 -15.06 15.82
N VAL A 167 -42.54 -14.22 15.36
CA VAL A 167 -42.20 -13.03 14.61
C VAL A 167 -41.65 -11.94 15.52
N SER A 168 -40.94 -10.96 14.96
CA SER A 168 -40.47 -9.82 15.75
C SER A 168 -41.59 -8.81 16.07
N PRO A 169 -41.39 -7.89 17.03
CA PRO A 169 -42.35 -6.83 17.34
C PRO A 169 -42.82 -6.01 16.12
N MET A 170 -41.92 -5.78 15.15
CA MET A 170 -42.23 -5.05 13.92
C MET A 170 -43.31 -5.77 13.10
N VAL A 171 -43.14 -7.08 12.93
CA VAL A 171 -44.07 -7.90 12.15
C VAL A 171 -45.37 -8.13 12.92
N ALA A 172 -45.30 -8.34 14.23
CA ALA A 172 -46.48 -8.42 15.10
C ALA A 172 -47.35 -7.16 15.02
N ALA A 173 -46.73 -5.97 15.14
CA ALA A 173 -47.42 -4.70 14.98
C ALA A 173 -48.04 -4.55 13.58
N SER A 174 -47.32 -4.97 12.53
CA SER A 174 -47.83 -4.94 11.16
C SER A 174 -49.11 -5.77 10.99
N ARG A 175 -49.06 -7.04 11.44
CA ARG A 175 -50.20 -7.96 11.37
C ARG A 175 -51.40 -7.42 12.14
N PHE A 176 -51.18 -6.80 13.30
CA PHE A 176 -52.24 -6.14 14.06
C PHE A 176 -52.87 -4.98 13.29
N LEU A 177 -52.07 -4.09 12.71
CA LEU A 177 -52.60 -2.95 11.96
C LEU A 177 -53.37 -3.38 10.72
N LYS A 178 -52.89 -4.38 9.98
CA LYS A 178 -53.64 -4.95 8.85
C LYS A 178 -54.97 -5.55 9.30
N LYS A 179 -54.98 -6.29 10.42
CA LYS A 179 -56.21 -6.84 11.00
C LYS A 179 -57.22 -5.76 11.41
N LYS A 180 -56.74 -4.64 11.95
CA LYS A 180 -57.57 -3.54 12.47
C LYS A 180 -58.05 -2.58 11.37
N HIS A 181 -57.21 -2.30 10.38
CA HIS A 181 -57.43 -1.22 9.41
C HIS A 181 -57.64 -1.68 7.97
N GLY A 182 -57.41 -2.97 7.66
CA GLY A 182 -57.50 -3.55 6.32
C GLY A 182 -56.13 -3.93 5.76
N ASP A 183 -56.10 -4.94 4.88
CA ASP A 183 -54.87 -5.42 4.22
C ASP A 183 -54.33 -4.44 3.17
N ASP A 184 -55.13 -3.46 2.75
CA ASP A 184 -54.74 -2.38 1.83
C ASP A 184 -53.79 -1.35 2.48
N LEU A 185 -53.71 -1.33 3.81
CA LEU A 185 -52.86 -0.40 4.57
C LEU A 185 -51.37 -0.63 4.26
N GLN A 186 -50.73 0.42 3.76
CA GLN A 186 -49.31 0.45 3.42
C GLN A 186 -48.46 0.81 4.64
N ILE A 187 -47.87 -0.21 5.25
CA ILE A 187 -47.11 -0.07 6.51
C ILE A 187 -45.62 0.21 6.23
N VAL A 188 -45.12 1.30 6.82
CA VAL A 188 -43.72 1.71 6.82
C VAL A 188 -43.16 1.59 8.25
N PHE A 189 -42.22 0.69 8.45
CA PHE A 189 -41.47 0.61 9.71
C PHE A 189 -40.40 1.71 9.77
N ILE A 190 -40.21 2.32 10.94
CA ILE A 190 -39.15 3.30 11.17
C ILE A 190 -38.40 2.94 12.45
N GLY A 191 -37.10 2.62 12.35
CA GLY A 191 -36.36 2.18 13.52
C GLY A 191 -34.82 2.24 13.44
N PRO A 192 -34.12 1.65 14.40
CA PRO A 192 -32.67 1.83 14.54
C PRO A 192 -31.85 0.79 13.77
N CYS A 193 -32.46 -0.13 13.02
CA CYS A 193 -31.81 -1.35 12.54
C CYS A 193 -31.87 -1.49 11.01
N ILE A 194 -30.71 -1.74 10.40
CA ILE A 194 -30.59 -1.99 8.96
C ILE A 194 -31.13 -3.38 8.59
N ALA A 195 -30.88 -4.41 9.41
CA ALA A 195 -31.32 -5.78 9.15
C ALA A 195 -32.87 -5.92 9.07
N LYS A 196 -33.63 -5.02 9.70
CA LYS A 196 -35.10 -4.96 9.60
C LYS A 196 -35.60 -4.70 8.17
N LYS A 197 -34.76 -4.15 7.28
CA LYS A 197 -35.09 -3.91 5.86
C LYS A 197 -35.29 -5.17 5.03
N ALA A 198 -34.77 -6.31 5.48
CA ALA A 198 -34.91 -7.59 4.77
C ALA A 198 -35.64 -8.66 5.58
N GLU A 199 -36.20 -8.33 6.76
CA GLU A 199 -36.74 -9.34 7.67
C GLU A 199 -38.03 -10.00 7.17
N SER A 200 -38.98 -9.22 6.67
CA SER A 200 -40.31 -9.73 6.33
C SER A 200 -40.98 -8.92 5.23
N ASP A 201 -41.77 -9.61 4.40
CA ASP A 201 -42.66 -9.04 3.40
C ASP A 201 -43.97 -8.50 4.01
N ASP A 202 -44.22 -8.72 5.31
CA ASP A 202 -45.36 -8.14 6.03
C ASP A 202 -45.28 -6.60 6.14
N ILE A 203 -44.10 -6.02 5.90
CA ILE A 203 -43.83 -4.57 5.91
C ILE A 203 -43.49 -4.14 4.48
N HIS A 204 -44.07 -3.02 4.01
CA HIS A 204 -43.85 -2.55 2.64
C HIS A 204 -42.48 -1.87 2.49
N TYR A 205 -42.14 -0.98 3.43
CA TYR A 205 -40.83 -0.33 3.50
C TYR A 205 -40.33 -0.21 4.94
N SER A 206 -39.02 -0.28 5.12
CA SER A 206 -38.36 -0.10 6.41
C SER A 206 -37.34 1.03 6.31
N LEU A 207 -37.54 2.09 7.05
CA LEU A 207 -36.62 3.21 7.19
C LEU A 207 -35.81 3.09 8.47
N THR A 208 -34.56 3.53 8.41
CA THR A 208 -33.79 3.83 9.62
C THR A 208 -34.20 5.19 10.19
N PHE A 209 -33.89 5.47 11.45
CA PHE A 209 -34.12 6.81 11.98
C PHE A 209 -33.25 7.88 11.30
N SER A 210 -32.04 7.53 10.85
CA SER A 210 -31.23 8.43 10.02
C SER A 210 -31.89 8.78 8.68
N GLU A 211 -32.60 7.83 8.05
CA GLU A 211 -33.42 8.11 6.87
C GLU A 211 -34.65 8.96 7.22
N LEU A 212 -35.27 8.77 8.38
CA LEU A 212 -36.37 9.64 8.83
C LEU A 212 -35.90 11.10 9.00
N ARG A 213 -34.72 11.32 9.58
CA ARG A 213 -34.12 12.67 9.67
C ARG A 213 -33.90 13.28 8.30
N GLU A 214 -33.37 12.51 7.35
CA GLU A 214 -33.20 12.93 5.96
C GLU A 214 -34.54 13.30 5.30
N LEU A 215 -35.61 12.55 5.56
CA LEU A 215 -36.96 12.91 5.09
C LEU A 215 -37.46 14.24 5.67
N PHE A 216 -37.25 14.49 6.96
CA PHE A 216 -37.59 15.78 7.55
C PHE A 216 -36.80 16.93 6.92
N GLU A 217 -35.52 16.71 6.60
CA GLU A 217 -34.70 17.70 5.88
C GLU A 217 -35.21 17.95 4.46
N ILE A 218 -35.49 16.90 3.69
CA ILE A 218 -35.99 16.99 2.31
C ILE A 218 -37.33 17.73 2.24
N LYS A 219 -38.26 17.43 3.15
CA LYS A 219 -39.59 18.08 3.21
C LYS A 219 -39.59 19.38 4.05
N ASN A 220 -38.43 19.81 4.54
CA ASN A 220 -38.24 21.00 5.38
C ASN A 220 -39.19 21.07 6.60
N ILE A 221 -39.37 19.93 7.28
CA ILE A 221 -40.19 19.81 8.49
C ILE A 221 -39.32 20.10 9.71
N ARG A 222 -39.81 20.98 10.58
CA ARG A 222 -39.12 21.42 11.80
C ARG A 222 -40.02 21.23 13.02
N PRO A 223 -39.46 20.96 14.23
CA PRO A 223 -40.25 20.82 15.45
C PRO A 223 -41.17 22.01 15.73
N GLU A 224 -40.75 23.23 15.40
CA GLU A 224 -41.49 24.47 15.66
C GLU A 224 -42.65 24.70 14.68
N ALA A 225 -42.69 23.94 13.58
CA ALA A 225 -43.65 24.12 12.49
C ALA A 225 -44.79 23.08 12.52
N VAL A 226 -44.86 22.24 13.55
CA VAL A 226 -45.86 21.18 13.67
C VAL A 226 -46.63 21.25 14.97
N GLU A 227 -47.89 20.85 14.91
CA GLU A 227 -48.72 20.66 16.10
C GLU A 227 -48.36 19.33 16.78
N PRO A 228 -48.14 19.30 18.11
CA PRO A 228 -47.95 18.06 18.84
C PRO A 228 -49.14 17.11 18.66
N ARG A 229 -48.88 15.82 18.40
CA ARG A 229 -49.91 14.80 18.26
C ARG A 229 -49.58 13.56 19.06
N GLU A 230 -50.60 12.91 19.59
CA GLU A 230 -50.45 11.60 20.21
C GLU A 230 -50.34 10.50 19.15
N PHE A 231 -49.75 9.35 19.51
CA PHE A 231 -49.79 8.16 18.66
C PHE A 231 -51.23 7.74 18.36
N ASP A 232 -51.48 7.31 17.13
CA ASP A 232 -52.71 6.65 16.73
C ASP A 232 -52.79 5.25 17.41
N PRO A 233 -53.97 4.82 17.92
CA PRO A 233 -54.10 3.53 18.60
C PRO A 233 -53.76 2.33 17.69
N PRO A 234 -53.14 1.25 18.20
CA PRO A 234 -53.10 0.87 19.61
C PRO A 234 -51.95 1.53 20.39
N HIS A 235 -52.22 1.92 21.63
CA HIS A 235 -51.19 2.38 22.57
C HIS A 235 -50.55 1.19 23.28
N ALA A 236 -49.24 1.24 23.42
CA ALA A 236 -48.46 0.19 24.08
C ALA A 236 -48.34 0.39 25.59
N GLY A 237 -48.09 -0.71 26.30
CA GLY A 237 -47.71 -0.73 27.70
C GLY A 237 -46.20 -0.80 27.88
N LYS A 238 -45.74 -1.84 28.60
CA LYS A 238 -44.32 -2.03 28.94
C LYS A 238 -43.44 -2.34 27.73
N GLY A 239 -44.00 -2.68 26.57
CA GLY A 239 -43.27 -2.94 25.32
C GLY A 239 -42.42 -1.78 24.82
N ALA A 240 -42.63 -0.56 25.33
CA ALA A 240 -41.73 0.55 25.09
C ALA A 240 -40.32 0.36 25.72
N VAL A 241 -40.14 -0.54 26.70
CA VAL A 241 -38.84 -0.87 27.32
C VAL A 241 -38.00 -1.88 26.52
N PHE A 242 -38.63 -2.55 25.56
CA PHE A 242 -38.03 -3.60 24.73
C PHE A 242 -36.67 -3.28 24.07
N PRO A 243 -36.37 -2.05 23.61
CA PRO A 243 -35.11 -1.79 22.90
C PRO A 243 -33.88 -1.72 23.81
N ILE A 244 -34.07 -1.69 25.13
CA ILE A 244 -32.99 -1.76 26.12
C ILE A 244 -32.69 -3.23 26.39
N SER A 245 -31.42 -3.58 26.64
CA SER A 245 -31.04 -4.90 27.16
C SER A 245 -31.91 -5.31 28.35
N HIS A 246 -32.35 -6.57 28.40
CA HIS A 246 -33.29 -7.11 29.39
C HIS A 246 -34.72 -6.55 29.25
N GLY A 247 -34.98 -5.76 28.20
CA GLY A 247 -36.28 -5.15 27.96
C GLY A 247 -37.35 -6.18 27.63
N LEU A 248 -36.97 -7.28 26.94
CA LEU A 248 -37.87 -8.42 26.70
C LEU A 248 -38.31 -9.05 28.03
N LEU A 249 -37.37 -9.40 28.91
CA LEU A 249 -37.68 -10.01 30.22
C LEU A 249 -38.56 -9.11 31.08
N GLN A 250 -38.26 -7.81 31.09
CA GLN A 250 -39.05 -6.83 31.83
C GLN A 250 -40.48 -6.73 31.29
N ASN A 251 -40.68 -6.88 29.97
CA ASN A 251 -42.00 -6.90 29.35
C ASN A 251 -42.73 -8.24 29.56
N MET A 252 -41.97 -9.33 29.65
CA MET A 252 -42.48 -10.64 30.05
C MET A 252 -42.86 -10.72 31.53
N ASP A 253 -42.61 -9.69 32.35
CA ASP A 253 -42.75 -9.75 33.81
C ASP A 253 -42.03 -10.96 34.44
N VAL A 254 -40.88 -11.35 33.86
CA VAL A 254 -40.06 -12.45 34.36
C VAL A 254 -38.83 -11.86 35.06
N GLU A 255 -38.72 -12.12 36.36
CA GLU A 255 -37.50 -11.80 37.12
C GLU A 255 -36.48 -12.93 36.95
N PRO A 256 -35.28 -12.66 36.39
CA PRO A 256 -34.27 -13.69 36.23
C PRO A 256 -33.70 -14.11 37.58
N ASP A 257 -33.84 -15.39 37.91
CA ASP A 257 -33.19 -15.99 39.08
C ASP A 257 -31.73 -16.30 38.76
N LEU A 258 -30.83 -15.37 39.12
CA LEU A 258 -29.39 -15.49 38.89
C LEU A 258 -28.77 -16.73 39.56
N THR A 259 -29.41 -17.28 40.60
CA THR A 259 -28.91 -18.47 41.29
C THR A 259 -29.19 -19.75 40.51
N LYS A 260 -30.25 -19.74 39.68
CA LYS A 260 -30.58 -20.86 38.79
C LYS A 260 -29.84 -20.77 37.45
N GLY A 261 -29.50 -19.57 37.01
CA GLY A 261 -28.82 -19.36 35.73
C GLY A 261 -29.71 -19.73 34.53
N ASP A 262 -31.03 -19.72 34.70
CA ASP A 262 -32.00 -20.19 33.69
C ASP A 262 -32.08 -19.26 32.47
N ILE A 263 -31.69 -17.99 32.63
CA ILE A 263 -31.75 -16.96 31.58
C ILE A 263 -30.39 -16.28 31.46
N ILE A 264 -29.89 -16.17 30.24
CA ILE A 264 -28.72 -15.37 29.91
C ILE A 264 -29.10 -14.31 28.89
N VAL A 265 -28.64 -13.08 29.14
CA VAL A 265 -28.75 -11.96 28.22
C VAL A 265 -27.35 -11.61 27.74
N ALA A 266 -27.13 -11.66 26.42
CA ALA A 266 -25.86 -11.24 25.82
C ALA A 266 -26.09 -10.21 24.71
N GLU A 267 -25.36 -9.11 24.79
CA GLU A 267 -25.50 -8.01 23.85
C GLU A 267 -24.15 -7.55 23.28
N GLY A 268 -24.20 -7.00 22.07
CA GLY A 268 -23.05 -6.44 21.39
C GLY A 268 -22.20 -7.48 20.67
N ARG A 269 -21.34 -6.98 19.78
CA ARG A 269 -20.72 -7.73 18.68
C ARG A 269 -19.97 -9.03 19.04
N ARG A 270 -19.43 -9.14 20.26
CA ARG A 270 -18.61 -10.30 20.71
C ARG A 270 -19.43 -11.22 21.60
N ASN A 271 -20.03 -10.65 22.65
CA ASN A 271 -20.74 -11.40 23.67
C ASN A 271 -21.86 -12.29 23.12
N PHE A 272 -22.62 -11.84 22.09
CA PHE A 272 -23.65 -12.68 21.51
C PHE A 272 -23.06 -13.91 20.78
N MET A 273 -21.90 -13.75 20.12
CA MET A 273 -21.25 -14.86 19.40
C MET A 273 -20.71 -15.88 20.40
N ASP A 274 -20.08 -15.41 21.47
CA ASP A 274 -19.58 -16.27 22.54
C ASP A 274 -20.72 -17.05 23.19
N ALA A 275 -21.82 -16.35 23.54
CA ALA A 275 -23.00 -16.98 24.12
C ALA A 275 -23.62 -18.04 23.20
N ILE A 276 -23.79 -17.76 21.90
CA ILE A 276 -24.32 -18.76 20.94
C ILE A 276 -23.34 -19.93 20.79
N ASN A 277 -22.03 -19.67 20.72
CA ASN A 277 -21.02 -20.72 20.54
C ASN A 277 -20.96 -21.64 21.77
N GLU A 278 -21.02 -21.09 22.98
CA GLU A 278 -21.08 -21.85 24.23
C GLU A 278 -22.39 -22.63 24.36
N PHE A 279 -23.50 -22.01 23.96
CA PHE A 279 -24.81 -22.66 23.91
C PHE A 279 -24.80 -23.86 22.96
N GLY A 280 -24.28 -23.69 21.73
CA GLY A 280 -24.22 -24.75 20.73
C GLY A 280 -23.26 -25.89 21.07
N LYS A 281 -22.19 -25.61 21.84
CA LYS A 281 -21.29 -26.65 22.38
C LYS A 281 -21.87 -27.37 23.60
N GLY A 282 -22.99 -26.90 24.15
CA GLY A 282 -23.59 -27.42 25.37
C GLY A 282 -22.82 -27.08 26.65
N THR A 283 -21.82 -26.18 26.58
CA THR A 283 -21.11 -25.65 27.75
C THR A 283 -21.96 -24.64 28.51
N LEU A 284 -22.86 -23.94 27.81
CA LEU A 284 -23.88 -23.09 28.40
C LEU A 284 -25.24 -23.79 28.37
N LYS A 285 -25.77 -24.13 29.56
CA LYS A 285 -27.10 -24.73 29.73
C LYS A 285 -28.05 -23.70 30.31
N VAL A 286 -28.93 -23.17 29.47
CA VAL A 286 -29.91 -22.14 29.85
C VAL A 286 -31.27 -22.50 29.26
N ARG A 287 -32.36 -22.08 29.91
CA ARG A 287 -33.72 -22.21 29.39
C ARG A 287 -34.02 -21.14 28.35
N HIS A 288 -33.49 -19.94 28.54
CA HIS A 288 -33.71 -18.81 27.64
C HIS A 288 -32.43 -18.01 27.40
N LEU A 289 -32.17 -17.69 26.14
CA LEU A 289 -31.03 -16.91 25.69
C LEU A 289 -31.54 -15.69 24.92
N GLU A 290 -31.55 -14.54 25.56
CA GLU A 290 -31.88 -13.25 24.94
C GLU A 290 -30.62 -12.66 24.32
N LEU A 291 -30.65 -12.43 23.00
CA LEU A 291 -29.49 -11.99 22.25
C LEU A 291 -29.75 -10.74 21.44
N LEU A 292 -28.83 -9.78 21.58
CA LEU A 292 -28.84 -8.57 20.77
C LEU A 292 -27.48 -8.40 20.08
N CYS A 293 -27.47 -8.25 18.75
CA CYS A 293 -26.23 -7.99 18.03
C CYS A 293 -25.61 -6.63 18.40
N CYS A 294 -26.45 -5.67 18.80
CA CYS A 294 -26.05 -4.34 19.26
C CYS A 294 -26.12 -4.27 20.80
N GLU A 295 -25.50 -3.26 21.39
CA GLU A 295 -25.64 -2.95 22.84
C GLU A 295 -27.00 -2.29 23.12
N GLY A 296 -28.07 -3.07 22.96
CA GLY A 296 -29.43 -2.59 22.85
C GLY A 296 -29.75 -2.06 21.44
N CYS A 297 -31.03 -2.10 21.07
CA CYS A 297 -31.52 -1.47 19.84
C CYS A 297 -31.31 0.06 19.87
N ILE A 298 -31.18 0.66 21.06
CA ILE A 298 -30.81 2.07 21.29
C ILE A 298 -29.40 2.45 20.81
N MET A 299 -28.58 1.47 20.42
CA MET A 299 -27.25 1.68 19.83
C MET A 299 -27.17 1.10 18.40
N GLY A 300 -28.33 0.90 17.76
CA GLY A 300 -28.46 0.31 16.44
C GLY A 300 -27.80 1.13 15.32
N PRO A 301 -27.40 0.49 14.21
CA PRO A 301 -26.64 1.12 13.13
C PRO A 301 -27.44 2.10 12.26
N GLY A 302 -28.77 2.12 12.36
CA GLY A 302 -29.68 3.05 11.68
C GLY A 302 -29.94 4.33 12.47
N MET A 303 -29.30 4.50 13.62
CA MET A 303 -29.34 5.71 14.44
C MET A 303 -28.23 6.68 13.99
N THR A 304 -28.32 7.93 14.45
CA THR A 304 -27.18 8.85 14.32
C THR A 304 -25.98 8.33 15.14
N LYS A 305 -24.77 8.62 14.65
CA LYS A 305 -23.51 8.24 15.34
C LYS A 305 -23.28 9.01 16.64
N ILE A 306 -24.06 10.07 16.89
CA ILE A 306 -23.93 10.98 18.02
C ILE A 306 -24.83 10.47 19.15
N GLY A 307 -24.25 10.16 20.31
CA GLY A 307 -25.01 9.78 21.50
C GLY A 307 -24.32 8.71 22.35
N ASN A 308 -24.50 8.81 23.67
CA ASN A 308 -23.92 7.89 24.63
C ASN A 308 -24.93 6.81 25.03
N LYS A 309 -24.49 5.54 25.08
CA LYS A 309 -25.31 4.38 25.45
C LYS A 309 -26.17 4.61 26.70
N TYR A 310 -25.54 5.05 27.79
CA TYR A 310 -26.23 5.19 29.08
C TYR A 310 -27.20 6.37 29.11
N GLN A 311 -26.91 7.46 28.40
CA GLN A 311 -27.83 8.59 28.25
C GLN A 311 -29.08 8.16 27.47
N ARG A 312 -28.87 7.49 26.33
CA ARG A 312 -29.95 6.93 25.50
C ARG A 312 -30.85 5.97 26.28
N ARG A 313 -30.24 5.10 27.10
CA ARG A 313 -30.97 4.21 28.01
C ARG A 313 -31.85 4.98 28.99
N ALA A 314 -31.31 6.01 29.66
CA ALA A 314 -32.05 6.81 30.62
C ALA A 314 -33.27 7.52 30.00
N LEU A 315 -33.12 8.05 28.79
CA LEU A 315 -34.21 8.71 28.06
C LEU A 315 -35.36 7.75 27.73
N VAL A 316 -35.05 6.54 27.25
CA VAL A 316 -36.07 5.51 27.01
C VAL A 316 -36.75 5.11 28.31
N SER A 317 -36.00 4.90 29.40
CA SER A 317 -36.58 4.59 30.71
C SER A 317 -37.53 5.69 31.22
N GLN A 318 -37.15 6.97 31.09
CA GLN A 318 -37.98 8.11 31.47
C GLN A 318 -39.26 8.20 30.61
N PHE A 319 -39.14 7.97 29.30
CA PHE A 319 -40.29 7.90 28.40
C PHE A 319 -41.27 6.79 28.83
N VAL A 320 -40.77 5.58 29.07
CA VAL A 320 -41.58 4.43 29.52
C VAL A 320 -42.26 4.74 30.85
N GLU A 321 -41.55 5.30 31.83
CA GLU A 321 -42.13 5.65 33.13
C GLU A 321 -43.30 6.63 32.99
N ASN A 322 -43.11 7.69 32.18
CA ASN A 322 -44.15 8.68 31.93
C ASN A 322 -45.34 8.10 31.16
N LYS A 323 -45.07 7.22 30.18
CA LYS A 323 -46.10 6.51 29.42
C LYS A 323 -46.95 5.63 30.32
N MET A 324 -46.32 4.83 31.18
CA MET A 324 -47.03 3.92 32.10
C MET A 324 -47.92 4.67 33.10
N LYS A 325 -47.58 5.92 33.47
CA LYS A 325 -48.45 6.78 34.32
C LYS A 325 -49.71 7.24 33.61
N LYS A 326 -49.68 7.38 32.27
CA LYS A 326 -50.78 7.88 31.44
C LYS A 326 -51.54 6.78 30.70
N LEU A 327 -51.09 5.53 30.79
CA LEU A 327 -51.66 4.40 30.07
C LEU A 327 -53.11 4.14 30.49
N ASP A 328 -54.04 4.18 29.52
CA ASP A 328 -55.37 3.62 29.69
C ASP A 328 -55.26 2.09 29.64
N LYS A 329 -55.34 1.46 30.82
CA LYS A 329 -55.22 0.01 30.96
C LYS A 329 -56.42 -0.73 30.37
N ASP A 330 -57.61 -0.12 30.38
CA ASP A 330 -58.82 -0.78 29.89
C ASP A 330 -58.78 -0.81 28.36
N GLU A 331 -58.39 0.30 27.72
CA GLU A 331 -58.12 0.32 26.28
C GLU A 331 -57.01 -0.66 25.90
N TRP A 332 -55.89 -0.66 26.62
CA TRP A 332 -54.78 -1.58 26.35
C TRP A 332 -55.22 -3.05 26.44
N ASN A 333 -55.95 -3.42 27.51
CA ASN A 333 -56.49 -4.78 27.66
C ASN A 333 -57.45 -5.15 26.51
N GLN A 334 -58.28 -4.21 26.06
CA GLN A 334 -59.17 -4.42 24.93
C GLN A 334 -58.40 -4.66 23.63
N GLN A 335 -57.37 -3.87 23.34
CA GLN A 335 -56.52 -4.08 22.15
C GLN A 335 -55.75 -5.40 22.25
N MET A 336 -55.24 -5.76 23.43
CA MET A 336 -54.55 -7.05 23.65
C MET A 336 -55.46 -8.25 23.43
N SER A 337 -56.75 -8.16 23.83
CA SER A 337 -57.73 -9.21 23.54
C SER A 337 -57.99 -9.37 22.04
N ILE A 338 -58.00 -8.27 21.27
CA ILE A 338 -58.05 -8.35 19.79
C ILE A 338 -56.78 -9.03 19.25
N ALA A 339 -55.64 -8.77 19.87
CA ALA A 339 -54.36 -9.31 19.44
C ALA A 339 -54.21 -10.83 19.65
N GLU A 340 -54.98 -11.45 20.55
CA GLU A 340 -54.99 -12.91 20.76
C GLU A 340 -55.33 -13.70 19.49
N GLY A 341 -56.12 -13.11 18.58
CA GLY A 341 -56.51 -13.71 17.31
C GLY A 341 -55.47 -13.57 16.19
N ILE A 342 -54.31 -12.98 16.45
CA ILE A 342 -53.26 -12.74 15.45
C ILE A 342 -52.23 -13.86 15.50
N ASP A 343 -51.92 -14.42 14.34
CA ASP A 343 -50.85 -15.39 14.20
C ASP A 343 -49.48 -14.70 14.38
N LEU A 344 -48.78 -15.07 15.45
CA LEU A 344 -47.42 -14.61 15.77
C LEU A 344 -46.36 -15.64 15.40
N SER A 345 -46.74 -16.77 14.80
CA SER A 345 -45.79 -17.83 14.46
C SER A 345 -44.86 -17.43 13.33
N ASN A 346 -43.64 -17.96 13.39
CA ASN A 346 -42.64 -17.86 12.34
C ASN A 346 -41.88 -19.18 12.17
N SER A 347 -41.31 -19.39 10.99
CA SER A 347 -40.48 -20.55 10.68
C SER A 347 -39.12 -20.10 10.14
N PHE A 348 -38.05 -20.66 10.67
CA PHE A 348 -36.67 -20.36 10.25
C PHE A 348 -36.09 -21.53 9.47
N GLN A 349 -35.11 -21.26 8.62
CA GLN A 349 -34.48 -22.27 7.78
C GLN A 349 -32.96 -22.24 7.89
N ALA A 350 -32.36 -23.41 8.09
CA ALA A 350 -30.91 -23.57 8.01
C ALA A 350 -30.42 -23.22 6.59
N MET A 351 -29.49 -22.27 6.51
CA MET A 351 -28.93 -21.73 5.28
C MET A 351 -27.41 -21.64 5.43
N ASP A 352 -26.73 -22.78 5.54
CA ASP A 352 -25.29 -22.81 5.87
C ASP A 352 -24.43 -21.97 4.90
N ARG A 353 -23.79 -20.93 5.43
CA ARG A 353 -22.84 -20.05 4.74
C ARG A 353 -21.42 -20.18 5.30
N ARG A 354 -21.15 -21.18 6.14
CA ARG A 354 -19.80 -21.45 6.64
C ARG A 354 -18.88 -21.82 5.47
N MET A 355 -17.61 -21.51 5.62
CA MET A 355 -16.60 -21.92 4.65
C MET A 355 -15.81 -23.08 5.25
N ASP A 356 -15.42 -24.02 4.40
CA ASP A 356 -14.59 -25.14 4.82
C ASP A 356 -13.29 -24.62 5.44
N LYS A 357 -12.87 -25.30 6.52
CA LYS A 357 -11.60 -25.01 7.15
C LYS A 357 -10.48 -25.52 6.23
N PRO A 358 -9.53 -24.66 5.80
CA PRO A 358 -8.42 -25.11 4.99
C PRO A 358 -7.53 -26.13 5.70
N SER A 359 -6.76 -26.91 4.93
CA SER A 359 -5.80 -27.84 5.51
C SER A 359 -4.66 -27.11 6.22
N SER A 360 -4.07 -27.75 7.22
CA SER A 360 -2.96 -27.19 7.99
C SER A 360 -1.75 -26.86 7.12
N GLU A 361 -1.51 -27.62 6.03
CA GLU A 361 -0.40 -27.32 5.11
C GLU A 361 -0.59 -25.99 4.38
N ARG A 362 -1.80 -25.72 3.86
CA ARG A 362 -2.10 -24.45 3.17
C ARG A 362 -2.02 -23.25 4.10
N ILE A 363 -2.43 -23.43 5.36
CA ILE A 363 -2.32 -22.38 6.39
C ILE A 363 -0.84 -22.10 6.68
N ALA A 364 -0.03 -23.16 6.86
CA ALA A 364 1.40 -23.03 7.10
C ALA A 364 2.13 -22.35 5.93
N GLU A 365 1.78 -22.67 4.68
CA GLU A 365 2.33 -22.03 3.49
C GLU A 365 2.09 -20.52 3.48
N VAL A 366 0.86 -20.07 3.79
CA VAL A 366 0.54 -18.64 3.88
C VAL A 366 1.29 -17.97 5.03
N LEU A 367 1.36 -18.60 6.20
CA LEU A 367 2.10 -18.06 7.34
C LEU A 367 3.59 -17.88 7.00
N PHE A 368 4.20 -18.89 6.38
CA PHE A 368 5.58 -18.83 5.90
C PHE A 368 5.78 -17.69 4.88
N ASN A 369 4.87 -17.54 3.92
CA ASN A 369 4.93 -16.46 2.92
C ASN A 369 4.78 -15.05 3.54
N MET A 370 4.14 -14.93 4.71
CA MET A 370 4.08 -13.69 5.49
C MET A 370 5.30 -13.49 6.41
N GLY A 371 6.32 -14.35 6.34
CA GLY A 371 7.51 -14.30 7.18
C GLY A 371 7.32 -14.86 8.59
N LYS A 372 6.31 -15.72 8.81
CA LYS A 372 6.03 -16.36 10.11
C LYS A 372 6.45 -17.82 10.08
N ASN A 373 7.65 -18.10 10.55
CA ASN A 373 8.27 -19.41 10.46
C ASN A 373 7.95 -20.29 11.67
N ASP A 374 7.80 -19.67 12.84
CA ASP A 374 7.44 -20.37 14.07
C ASP A 374 6.46 -19.58 14.93
N ALA A 375 6.00 -20.20 16.02
CA ALA A 375 4.96 -19.65 16.88
C ALA A 375 5.37 -18.31 17.56
N SER A 376 6.67 -18.03 17.70
CA SER A 376 7.14 -16.76 18.27
C SER A 376 6.93 -15.57 17.32
N ASP A 377 6.77 -15.82 16.01
CA ASP A 377 6.44 -14.79 15.02
C ASP A 377 4.94 -14.41 15.03
N TYR A 378 4.11 -15.13 15.79
CA TYR A 378 2.67 -14.93 15.82
C TYR A 378 2.33 -13.80 16.79
N LEU A 379 2.44 -12.56 16.31
CA LEU A 379 2.19 -11.36 17.13
C LEU A 379 0.74 -11.20 17.57
N ASP A 380 -0.21 -11.78 16.82
CA ASP A 380 -1.66 -11.74 17.10
C ASP A 380 -2.19 -10.33 17.46
N CYS A 381 -1.66 -9.30 16.79
CA CYS A 381 -1.90 -7.91 17.16
C CYS A 381 -3.26 -7.34 16.71
N GLY A 382 -4.04 -8.07 15.90
CA GLY A 382 -5.35 -7.62 15.43
C GLY A 382 -5.36 -6.56 14.33
N ALA A 383 -4.19 -6.07 13.89
CA ALA A 383 -4.10 -4.92 12.97
C ALA A 383 -4.75 -5.19 11.60
N CYS A 384 -4.55 -6.38 11.04
CA CYS A 384 -5.16 -6.83 9.79
C CYS A 384 -6.67 -7.09 9.89
N GLY A 385 -7.27 -7.00 11.09
CA GLY A 385 -8.70 -7.22 11.31
C GLY A 385 -9.08 -8.65 11.69
N TYR A 386 -8.11 -9.52 11.95
CA TYR A 386 -8.28 -10.88 12.48
C TYR A 386 -7.58 -10.99 13.82
N ASP A 387 -8.15 -11.74 14.77
CA ASP A 387 -7.67 -11.73 16.15
C ASP A 387 -6.36 -12.52 16.29
N THR A 388 -6.11 -13.50 15.40
CA THR A 388 -4.84 -14.24 15.35
C THR A 388 -4.24 -14.27 13.94
N CYS A 389 -2.93 -14.50 13.85
CA CYS A 389 -2.19 -14.69 12.61
C CYS A 389 -2.71 -15.92 11.85
N VAL A 390 -3.13 -16.96 12.57
CA VAL A 390 -3.71 -18.18 12.00
C VAL A 390 -5.07 -17.89 11.37
N GLU A 391 -5.94 -17.11 12.03
CA GLU A 391 -7.21 -16.67 11.44
C GLU A 391 -7.02 -15.84 10.17
N HIS A 392 -6.02 -14.94 10.17
CA HIS A 392 -5.65 -14.18 8.98
C HIS A 392 -5.22 -15.09 7.83
N ALA A 393 -4.36 -16.07 8.11
CA ALA A 393 -3.91 -17.05 7.11
C ALA A 393 -5.07 -17.89 6.56
N ILE A 394 -5.98 -18.35 7.44
CA ILE A 394 -7.22 -19.05 7.02
C ILE A 394 -8.04 -18.16 6.07
N ALA A 395 -8.21 -16.88 6.41
CA ALA A 395 -8.95 -15.93 5.60
C ALA A 395 -8.31 -15.67 4.23
N ILE A 396 -6.97 -15.63 4.14
CA ILE A 396 -6.24 -15.54 2.86
C ILE A 396 -6.51 -16.78 2.01
N VAL A 397 -6.42 -17.98 2.58
CA VAL A 397 -6.69 -19.23 1.85
C VAL A 397 -8.14 -19.30 1.36
N GLN A 398 -9.07 -18.73 2.13
CA GLN A 398 -10.48 -18.60 1.79
C GLN A 398 -10.79 -17.45 0.82
N GLY A 399 -9.81 -16.64 0.41
CA GLY A 399 -10.00 -15.50 -0.50
C GLY A 399 -10.75 -14.31 0.11
N LEU A 400 -10.74 -14.19 1.44
CA LEU A 400 -11.31 -13.07 2.18
C LEU A 400 -10.28 -11.99 2.50
N ALA A 401 -9.00 -12.33 2.54
CA ALA A 401 -7.90 -11.44 2.93
C ALA A 401 -6.69 -11.56 2.00
N GLU A 402 -5.77 -10.61 2.12
CA GLU A 402 -4.53 -10.51 1.33
C GLU A 402 -3.31 -10.45 2.27
N ASN A 403 -2.15 -10.90 1.82
CA ASN A 403 -0.92 -10.91 2.62
C ASN A 403 -0.54 -9.49 3.07
N GLU A 404 -0.75 -8.51 2.19
CA GLU A 404 -0.47 -7.09 2.35
C GLU A 404 -1.24 -6.44 3.52
N MET A 405 -2.28 -7.10 4.04
CA MET A 405 -2.99 -6.65 5.24
C MET A 405 -2.14 -6.82 6.51
N CYS A 406 -1.13 -7.69 6.48
CA CYS A 406 -0.21 -7.89 7.59
C CYS A 406 0.83 -6.76 7.62
N LEU A 407 0.73 -5.86 8.62
CA LEU A 407 1.61 -4.69 8.72
C LEU A 407 3.12 -5.03 8.76
N PRO A 408 3.60 -5.99 9.57
CA PRO A 408 5.01 -6.38 9.55
C PRO A 408 5.47 -6.86 8.17
N TYR A 409 4.68 -7.71 7.50
CA TYR A 409 4.97 -8.19 6.15
C TYR A 409 5.04 -7.03 5.14
N ALA A 410 4.08 -6.10 5.19
CA ALA A 410 4.07 -4.94 4.29
C ALA A 410 5.29 -4.03 4.50
N ILE A 411 5.72 -3.81 5.74
CA ILE A 411 6.93 -3.03 6.06
C ILE A 411 8.18 -3.72 5.51
N GLU A 412 8.33 -5.03 5.74
CA GLU A 412 9.48 -5.78 5.22
C GLU A 412 9.51 -5.77 3.70
N LYS A 413 8.36 -5.97 3.05
CA LYS A 413 8.23 -5.91 1.59
C LYS A 413 8.59 -4.53 1.03
N LEU A 414 8.22 -3.47 1.75
CA LEU A 414 8.59 -2.09 1.40
C LEU A 414 10.10 -1.88 1.48
N HIS A 415 10.75 -2.32 2.57
CA HIS A 415 12.21 -2.23 2.71
C HIS A 415 12.94 -2.99 1.60
N GLN A 416 12.55 -4.23 1.31
CA GLN A 416 13.12 -5.02 0.21
C GLN A 416 12.96 -4.32 -1.15
N SER A 417 11.83 -3.64 -1.37
CA SER A 417 11.57 -2.90 -2.61
C SER A 417 12.43 -1.64 -2.73
N ILE A 418 12.63 -0.92 -1.61
CA ILE A 418 13.52 0.24 -1.54
C ILE A 418 14.97 -0.17 -1.81
N GLU A 419 15.45 -1.27 -1.24
CA GLU A 419 16.80 -1.77 -1.50
C GLU A 419 17.03 -2.13 -2.97
N LYS A 420 16.08 -2.86 -3.59
CA LYS A 420 16.14 -3.18 -5.02
C LYS A 420 16.14 -1.94 -5.90
N LEU A 421 15.34 -0.94 -5.55
CA LEU A 421 15.28 0.33 -6.28
C LEU A 421 16.59 1.13 -6.14
N ASN A 422 17.21 1.13 -4.96
CA ASN A 422 18.50 1.77 -4.73
C ASN A 422 19.61 1.09 -5.55
N PHE A 423 19.66 -0.24 -5.55
CA PHE A 423 20.62 -0.99 -6.37
C PHE A 423 20.47 -0.65 -7.85
N SER A 424 19.24 -0.68 -8.37
CA SER A 424 18.94 -0.34 -9.77
C SER A 424 19.32 1.11 -10.13
N ASN A 425 19.15 2.06 -9.20
CA ASN A 425 19.58 3.45 -9.41
C ASN A 425 21.10 3.60 -9.48
N ILE A 426 21.85 2.85 -8.68
CA ILE A 426 23.32 2.86 -8.71
C ILE A 426 23.83 2.34 -10.06
N GLU A 427 23.28 1.22 -10.54
CA GLU A 427 23.63 0.66 -11.86
C GLU A 427 23.30 1.63 -12.99
N LEU A 428 22.11 2.26 -12.95
CA LEU A 428 21.69 3.23 -13.95
C LEU A 428 22.62 4.45 -14.00
N ASN A 429 23.03 4.97 -12.85
CA ASN A 429 23.95 6.11 -12.77
C ASN A 429 25.33 5.76 -13.33
N SER A 430 25.88 4.59 -12.96
CA SER A 430 27.16 4.10 -13.49
C SER A 430 27.14 3.95 -15.01
N ALA A 431 26.09 3.33 -15.56
CA ALA A 431 25.90 3.18 -17.01
C ALA A 431 25.79 4.55 -17.71
N ARG A 432 25.10 5.52 -17.11
CA ARG A 432 24.96 6.87 -17.64
C ARG A 432 26.28 7.65 -17.68
N GLU A 433 27.12 7.50 -16.66
CA GLU A 433 28.45 8.11 -16.64
C GLU A 433 29.38 7.52 -17.70
N ALA A 434 29.38 6.19 -17.84
CA ALA A 434 30.14 5.51 -18.89
C ALA A 434 29.70 5.97 -20.29
N LEU A 435 28.38 6.13 -20.52
CA LEU A 435 27.84 6.62 -21.78
C LEU A 435 28.30 8.06 -22.09
N LYS A 436 28.24 8.97 -21.10
CA LYS A 436 28.71 10.36 -21.26
C LYS A 436 30.19 10.43 -21.64
N GLN A 437 31.04 9.58 -21.02
CA GLN A 437 32.45 9.52 -21.37
C GLN A 437 32.66 9.01 -22.80
N SER A 438 31.91 7.97 -23.21
CA SER A 438 31.95 7.42 -24.56
C SER A 438 31.52 8.44 -25.61
N GLU A 439 30.42 9.18 -25.38
CA GLU A 439 29.95 10.25 -26.26
C GLU A 439 31.00 11.36 -26.43
N LYS A 440 31.62 11.80 -25.34
CA LYS A 440 32.68 12.82 -25.36
C LYS A 440 33.87 12.38 -26.22
N LEU A 441 34.28 11.11 -26.09
CA LEU A 441 35.38 10.54 -26.87
C LEU A 441 35.02 10.40 -28.35
N ALA A 442 33.80 9.96 -28.68
CA ALA A 442 33.33 9.84 -30.06
C ALA A 442 33.29 11.19 -30.77
N HIS A 443 32.76 12.23 -30.12
CA HIS A 443 32.71 13.60 -30.65
C HIS A 443 34.11 14.18 -30.89
N MET A 444 35.02 13.97 -29.94
CA MET A 444 36.42 14.37 -30.11
C MET A 444 37.08 13.65 -31.29
N GLY A 445 36.80 12.36 -31.47
CA GLY A 445 37.31 11.57 -32.59
C GLY A 445 36.87 12.12 -33.95
N GLN A 446 35.58 12.41 -34.11
CA GLN A 446 35.03 12.92 -35.35
C GLN A 446 35.58 14.31 -35.73
N LEU A 447 35.66 15.23 -34.76
CA LEU A 447 36.19 16.58 -34.98
C LEU A 447 37.67 16.55 -35.38
N SER A 448 38.46 15.73 -34.69
CA SER A 448 39.90 15.61 -34.93
C SER A 448 40.23 15.11 -36.33
N ALA A 449 39.44 14.16 -36.87
CA ALA A 449 39.63 13.66 -38.23
C ALA A 449 39.37 14.73 -39.30
N GLY A 450 38.31 15.53 -39.14
CA GLY A 450 37.97 16.63 -40.05
C GLY A 450 39.02 17.74 -40.03
N ILE A 451 39.34 18.25 -38.83
CA ILE A 451 40.36 19.29 -38.64
C ILE A 451 41.69 18.87 -39.24
N ALA A 452 42.08 17.62 -39.05
CA ALA A 452 43.38 17.17 -39.48
C ALA A 452 43.49 16.99 -41.00
N HIS A 453 42.41 16.61 -41.68
CA HIS A 453 42.39 16.60 -43.14
C HIS A 453 42.47 18.03 -43.71
N GLU A 454 41.72 18.97 -43.13
CA GLU A 454 41.69 20.36 -43.61
C GLU A 454 42.97 21.13 -43.33
N LEU A 455 43.69 20.86 -42.23
CA LEU A 455 44.96 21.52 -41.90
C LEU A 455 46.17 20.90 -42.62
N ASN A 456 46.19 19.58 -42.83
CA ASN A 456 47.31 18.94 -43.51
C ASN A 456 47.45 19.39 -44.98
N ASN A 457 46.34 19.73 -45.63
CA ASN A 457 46.31 20.18 -47.02
C ASN A 457 47.08 21.51 -47.25
N PRO A 458 46.74 22.65 -46.61
CA PRO A 458 47.48 23.90 -46.78
C PRO A 458 48.91 23.80 -46.25
N LEU A 459 49.16 23.06 -45.17
CA LEU A 459 50.52 22.81 -44.67
C LEU A 459 51.37 22.06 -45.71
N GLY A 460 50.79 21.13 -46.47
CA GLY A 460 51.46 20.49 -47.61
C GLY A 460 51.83 21.43 -48.72
N VAL A 461 50.94 22.36 -49.06
CA VAL A 461 51.22 23.38 -50.07
C VAL A 461 52.34 24.31 -49.60
N ILE A 462 52.30 24.76 -48.33
CA ILE A 462 53.35 25.62 -47.74
C ILE A 462 54.70 24.91 -47.76
N THR A 463 54.78 23.67 -47.26
CA THR A 463 56.03 22.89 -47.26
C THR A 463 56.56 22.68 -48.68
N MET A 464 55.69 22.38 -49.66
CA MET A 464 56.09 22.15 -51.05
C MET A 464 56.69 23.40 -51.70
N TYR A 465 55.98 24.53 -51.67
CA TYR A 465 56.49 25.78 -52.26
C TYR A 465 57.73 26.30 -51.53
N SER A 466 57.78 26.17 -50.20
CA SER A 466 58.94 26.59 -49.43
C SER A 466 60.18 25.78 -49.84
N ASN A 467 60.07 24.45 -49.97
CA ASN A 467 61.18 23.60 -50.44
C ASN A 467 61.60 23.90 -51.89
N LEU A 468 60.66 24.15 -52.81
CA LEU A 468 60.98 24.53 -54.19
C LEU A 468 61.81 25.82 -54.26
N ILE A 469 61.44 26.84 -53.48
CA ILE A 469 62.21 28.11 -53.43
C ILE A 469 63.56 27.89 -52.73
N LEU A 470 63.63 27.00 -51.74
CA LEU A 470 64.85 26.65 -51.01
C LEU A 470 65.89 25.96 -51.92
N ASP A 471 65.42 25.17 -52.89
CA ASP A 471 66.26 24.51 -53.90
C ASP A 471 66.79 25.50 -54.96
N ASP A 472 66.00 26.50 -55.34
CA ASP A 472 66.34 27.48 -56.38
C ASP A 472 67.12 28.71 -55.88
N THR A 473 67.13 28.99 -54.57
CA THR A 473 67.75 30.20 -54.01
C THR A 473 69.24 30.04 -53.64
N THR A 474 70.03 31.08 -53.94
CA THR A 474 71.43 31.21 -53.51
C THR A 474 71.63 32.23 -52.37
N ASP A 475 70.56 32.91 -51.93
CA ASP A 475 70.61 33.87 -50.83
C ASP A 475 70.54 33.14 -49.48
N ALA A 476 71.60 33.27 -48.68
CA ALA A 476 71.73 32.60 -47.39
C ALA A 476 70.65 33.04 -46.38
N SER A 477 70.27 34.32 -46.35
CA SER A 477 69.26 34.82 -45.42
C SER A 477 67.87 34.31 -45.79
N LEU A 478 67.54 34.31 -47.09
CA LEU A 478 66.26 33.78 -47.58
C LEU A 478 66.15 32.27 -47.34
N ARG A 479 67.27 31.55 -47.43
CA ARG A 479 67.33 30.11 -47.18
C ARG A 479 67.04 29.78 -45.71
N ASP A 480 67.62 30.53 -44.78
CA ASP A 480 67.37 30.36 -43.34
C ASP A 480 65.89 30.64 -43.00
N ASP A 481 65.30 31.69 -43.57
CA ASP A 481 63.87 32.03 -43.38
C ASP A 481 62.94 30.94 -43.95
N LEU A 482 63.23 30.41 -45.16
CA LEU A 482 62.44 29.34 -45.77
C LEU A 482 62.56 28.02 -44.99
N GLN A 483 63.74 27.73 -44.45
CA GLN A 483 63.97 26.53 -43.64
C GLN A 483 63.17 26.59 -42.33
N LEU A 484 63.07 27.77 -41.72
CA LEU A 484 62.21 27.99 -40.56
C LEU A 484 60.72 27.78 -40.89
N ILE A 485 60.25 28.24 -42.07
CA ILE A 485 58.86 28.03 -42.51
C ILE A 485 58.55 26.54 -42.68
N VAL A 486 59.45 25.78 -43.32
CA VAL A 486 59.31 24.33 -43.48
C VAL A 486 59.25 23.64 -42.12
N GLU A 487 60.14 24.00 -41.19
CA GLU A 487 60.16 23.44 -39.84
C GLU A 487 58.86 23.72 -39.08
N GLN A 488 58.33 24.94 -39.14
CA GLN A 488 57.06 25.28 -38.50
C GLN A 488 55.86 24.58 -39.16
N ALA A 489 55.85 24.42 -40.49
CA ALA A 489 54.79 23.71 -41.21
C ALA A 489 54.77 22.21 -40.85
N ASP A 490 55.94 21.58 -40.78
CA ASP A 490 56.08 20.18 -40.35
C ASP A 490 55.71 19.98 -38.88
N ARG A 491 56.02 20.96 -38.03
CA ARG A 491 55.60 20.96 -36.64
C ARG A 491 54.08 21.04 -36.50
N CYS A 492 53.41 21.92 -37.23
CA CYS A 492 51.95 21.96 -37.28
C CYS A 492 51.37 20.63 -37.76
N ARG A 493 51.95 20.03 -38.81
CA ARG A 493 51.54 18.72 -39.33
C ARG A 493 51.70 17.60 -38.27
N LYS A 494 52.79 17.61 -37.49
CA LYS A 494 53.00 16.66 -36.38
C LYS A 494 51.96 16.83 -35.26
N ILE A 495 51.62 18.06 -34.88
CA ILE A 495 50.58 18.35 -33.88
C ILE A 495 49.22 17.83 -34.35
N VAL A 496 48.88 18.14 -35.59
CA VAL A 496 47.64 17.71 -36.25
C VAL A 496 47.58 16.18 -36.41
N GLY A 497 48.70 15.54 -36.79
CA GLY A 497 48.82 14.09 -36.85
C GLY A 497 48.66 13.42 -35.49
N GLY A 498 49.18 14.03 -34.42
CA GLY A 498 48.96 13.58 -33.04
C GLY A 498 47.48 13.61 -32.64
N LEU A 499 46.75 14.66 -33.03
CA LEU A 499 45.31 14.78 -32.82
C LEU A 499 44.52 13.71 -33.60
N LEU A 500 44.94 13.41 -34.84
CA LEU A 500 44.31 12.41 -35.69
C LEU A 500 44.55 10.97 -35.18
N ASN A 501 45.75 10.67 -34.67
CA ASN A 501 46.08 9.39 -34.04
C ASN A 501 45.30 9.15 -32.74
N PHE A 502 45.01 10.20 -31.98
CA PHE A 502 44.13 10.13 -30.81
C PHE A 502 42.67 9.78 -31.18
N ALA A 503 42.27 10.04 -32.42
CA ALA A 503 40.89 10.02 -32.90
C ALA A 503 40.52 8.82 -33.81
N ARG A 504 41.49 8.15 -34.41
CA ARG A 504 41.22 7.01 -35.32
C ARG A 504 40.65 5.81 -34.57
N LYS A 505 39.77 5.09 -35.27
CA LYS A 505 39.19 3.80 -34.85
C LYS A 505 40.29 2.85 -34.36
N ASN A 506 40.23 2.57 -33.08
CA ASN A 506 41.13 1.67 -32.37
C ASN A 506 40.61 0.24 -32.43
N GLN A 507 41.11 -0.54 -33.38
CA GLN A 507 41.16 -1.99 -33.20
C GLN A 507 42.54 -2.31 -32.65
N VAL A 508 42.58 -2.73 -31.38
CA VAL A 508 43.79 -3.23 -30.74
C VAL A 508 44.13 -4.56 -31.40
N ARG A 509 45.31 -4.64 -32.04
CA ARG A 509 45.78 -5.90 -32.62
C ARG A 509 46.65 -6.61 -31.60
N LEU A 510 46.02 -7.44 -30.77
CA LEU A 510 46.70 -8.19 -29.74
C LEU A 510 47.69 -9.20 -30.34
N THR A 511 48.94 -9.11 -29.93
CA THR A 511 50.03 -10.03 -30.27
C THR A 511 50.74 -10.46 -29.00
N GLU A 512 51.05 -11.75 -28.89
CA GLU A 512 51.83 -12.28 -27.78
C GLU A 512 53.23 -11.68 -27.79
N THR A 513 53.58 -10.94 -26.74
CA THR A 513 54.78 -10.13 -26.66
C THR A 513 55.57 -10.46 -25.40
N HIS A 514 56.88 -10.67 -25.55
CA HIS A 514 57.79 -10.88 -24.42
C HIS A 514 58.15 -9.53 -23.77
N LEU A 515 57.64 -9.28 -22.57
CA LEU A 515 57.65 -7.96 -21.92
C LEU A 515 59.06 -7.43 -21.61
N GLU A 516 59.97 -8.27 -21.15
CA GLU A 516 61.36 -7.83 -20.87
C GLU A 516 62.08 -7.35 -22.14
N LYS A 517 61.97 -8.10 -23.24
CA LYS A 517 62.54 -7.70 -24.55
C LYS A 517 61.86 -6.44 -25.08
N PHE A 518 60.56 -6.31 -24.85
CA PHE A 518 59.78 -5.16 -25.24
C PHE A 518 60.18 -3.88 -24.50
N ALA A 519 60.30 -3.93 -23.17
CA ALA A 519 60.77 -2.83 -22.34
C ALA A 519 62.24 -2.46 -22.63
N THR A 520 63.08 -3.47 -22.91
CA THR A 520 64.46 -3.21 -23.37
C THR A 520 64.46 -2.43 -24.69
N ARG A 521 63.57 -2.79 -25.61
CA ARG A 521 63.44 -2.11 -26.91
C ARG A 521 62.90 -0.68 -26.77
N SER A 522 61.97 -0.40 -25.85
CA SER A 522 61.50 0.96 -25.62
C SER A 522 62.62 1.86 -25.09
N LEU A 523 63.39 1.38 -24.11
CA LEU A 523 64.54 2.09 -23.56
C LEU A 523 65.67 2.34 -24.58
N GLN A 524 65.86 1.44 -25.55
CA GLN A 524 66.83 1.63 -26.65
C GLN A 524 66.35 2.65 -27.70
N SER A 525 65.04 2.91 -27.78
CA SER A 525 64.44 3.78 -28.79
C SER A 525 64.43 5.27 -28.40
N ILE A 526 64.81 5.58 -27.16
CA ILE A 526 64.87 6.95 -26.62
C ILE A 526 66.32 7.42 -26.48
N VAL A 527 66.54 8.74 -26.62
CA VAL A 527 67.86 9.34 -26.42
C VAL A 527 68.05 9.64 -24.93
N VAL A 528 69.02 8.98 -24.31
CA VAL A 528 69.33 9.12 -22.88
C VAL A 528 70.58 10.01 -22.70
N PRO A 529 70.48 11.15 -21.98
CA PRO A 529 71.64 11.97 -21.63
C PRO A 529 72.62 11.22 -20.71
N GLN A 530 73.92 11.54 -20.79
CA GLN A 530 74.95 10.94 -19.91
C GLN A 530 74.70 11.18 -18.41
N SER A 531 73.88 12.17 -18.06
CA SER A 531 73.49 12.50 -16.68
C SER A 531 72.36 11.63 -16.12
N VAL A 532 71.72 10.77 -16.92
CA VAL A 532 70.59 9.92 -16.50
C VAL A 532 71.00 8.45 -16.49
N THR A 533 70.81 7.78 -15.36
CA THR A 533 71.00 6.33 -15.24
C THR A 533 69.67 5.61 -15.51
N VAL A 534 69.70 4.60 -16.38
CA VAL A 534 68.51 3.80 -16.71
C VAL A 534 68.65 2.41 -16.11
N LYS A 535 67.62 1.95 -15.40
CA LYS A 535 67.53 0.59 -14.83
C LYS A 535 66.26 -0.11 -15.29
N LEU A 536 66.37 -1.39 -15.60
CA LEU A 536 65.26 -2.30 -15.86
C LEU A 536 65.24 -3.36 -14.77
N GLU A 537 64.15 -3.44 -14.03
CA GLU A 537 63.89 -4.43 -12.98
C GLU A 537 62.76 -5.35 -13.44
N VAL A 538 63.00 -6.66 -13.48
CA VAL A 538 62.04 -7.65 -13.98
C VAL A 538 61.76 -8.67 -12.90
N GLU A 539 60.53 -8.67 -12.40
CA GLU A 539 59.97 -9.56 -11.39
C GLU A 539 58.71 -10.24 -11.93
N LEU A 540 58.85 -10.95 -13.06
CA LEU A 540 57.73 -11.63 -13.74
C LEU A 540 57.84 -13.15 -13.57
N GLN A 541 56.74 -13.84 -13.24
CA GLN A 541 56.68 -15.31 -13.29
C GLN A 541 56.46 -15.81 -14.73
N ASP A 542 55.62 -15.12 -15.51
CA ASP A 542 55.41 -15.36 -16.94
C ASP A 542 55.68 -14.07 -17.75
N PRO A 543 56.68 -14.05 -18.64
CA PRO A 543 57.11 -12.85 -19.37
C PRO A 543 56.25 -12.52 -20.59
N TYR A 544 55.24 -13.32 -20.95
CA TYR A 544 54.40 -13.09 -22.13
C TYR A 544 53.08 -12.39 -21.78
N LEU A 545 52.67 -11.45 -22.64
CA LEU A 545 51.39 -10.75 -22.55
C LEU A 545 50.85 -10.45 -23.95
N PHE A 546 49.53 -10.58 -24.13
CA PHE A 546 48.84 -10.15 -25.35
C PHE A 546 48.63 -8.63 -25.34
N ILE A 547 49.38 -7.91 -26.19
CA ILE A 547 49.25 -6.46 -26.37
C ILE A 547 49.40 -6.07 -27.84
N ASP A 548 48.88 -4.90 -28.21
CA ASP A 548 49.27 -4.25 -29.46
C ASP A 548 50.64 -3.59 -29.26
N ALA A 549 51.69 -4.24 -29.76
CA ALA A 549 53.07 -3.84 -29.52
C ALA A 549 53.37 -2.42 -30.03
N ASP A 550 52.75 -1.98 -31.13
CA ASP A 550 53.01 -0.65 -31.69
C ASP A 550 52.36 0.44 -30.83
N GLN A 551 51.10 0.24 -30.41
CA GLN A 551 50.41 1.18 -29.54
C GLN A 551 51.05 1.24 -28.15
N MET A 552 51.38 0.10 -27.56
CA MET A 552 52.04 0.07 -26.24
C MET A 552 53.47 0.60 -26.29
N MET A 553 54.18 0.47 -27.42
CA MET A 553 55.51 1.08 -27.59
C MET A 553 55.39 2.60 -27.54
N GLN A 554 54.33 3.16 -28.13
CA GLN A 554 54.03 4.59 -28.02
C GLN A 554 53.72 5.01 -26.59
N VAL A 555 53.06 4.17 -25.79
CA VAL A 555 52.83 4.44 -24.36
C VAL A 555 54.14 4.51 -23.59
N LEU A 556 54.98 3.48 -23.71
CA LEU A 556 56.25 3.42 -22.97
C LEU A 556 57.18 4.56 -23.33
N THR A 557 57.43 4.76 -24.63
CA THR A 557 58.35 5.82 -25.09
C THR A 557 57.88 7.23 -24.72
N ASN A 558 56.56 7.49 -24.69
CA ASN A 558 56.03 8.77 -24.23
C ASN A 558 56.25 8.98 -22.72
N LEU A 559 56.04 7.95 -21.91
CA LEU A 559 56.23 8.03 -20.46
C LEU A 559 57.72 8.14 -20.11
N GLU A 560 58.57 7.33 -20.73
CA GLU A 560 60.02 7.35 -20.57
C GLU A 560 60.63 8.68 -21.01
N LYS A 561 60.19 9.24 -22.14
CA LYS A 561 60.64 10.57 -22.60
C LYS A 561 60.23 11.67 -21.62
N ASN A 562 58.99 11.63 -21.12
CA ASN A 562 58.54 12.60 -20.11
C ASN A 562 59.34 12.47 -18.81
N ALA A 563 59.72 11.25 -18.41
CA ALA A 563 60.58 11.01 -17.25
C ALA A 563 61.97 11.61 -17.44
N ILE A 564 62.62 11.39 -18.59
CA ILE A 564 63.94 11.97 -18.90
C ILE A 564 63.89 13.50 -18.90
N GLU A 565 62.86 14.09 -19.52
CA GLU A 565 62.70 15.55 -19.58
C GLU A 565 62.43 16.18 -18.20
N ALA A 566 61.92 15.41 -17.24
CA ALA A 566 61.72 15.84 -15.86
C ALA A 566 63.00 15.79 -15.01
N MET A 567 64.13 15.33 -15.56
CA MET A 567 65.43 15.19 -14.90
C MET A 567 66.54 16.02 -15.60
N PRO A 568 66.40 17.35 -15.71
CA PRO A 568 67.38 18.19 -16.41
C PRO A 568 68.79 18.15 -15.78
N ASP A 569 68.87 18.01 -14.45
CA ASP A 569 70.12 17.96 -13.68
C ASP A 569 70.70 16.53 -13.53
N GLY A 570 70.09 15.56 -14.21
CA GLY A 570 70.39 14.13 -14.06
C GLY A 570 69.53 13.43 -13.01
N GLY A 571 69.57 12.09 -13.00
CA GLY A 571 68.71 11.27 -12.14
C GLY A 571 68.68 9.80 -12.53
N GLU A 572 67.71 9.07 -11.99
CA GLU A 572 67.49 7.64 -12.27
C GLU A 572 66.10 7.40 -12.86
N LEU A 573 66.05 6.74 -14.02
CA LEU A 573 64.84 6.20 -14.63
C LEU A 573 64.80 4.68 -14.39
N THR A 574 63.81 4.21 -13.65
CA THR A 574 63.61 2.79 -13.37
C THR A 574 62.33 2.30 -14.05
N VAL A 575 62.44 1.28 -14.90
CA VAL A 575 61.28 0.54 -15.43
C VAL A 575 61.17 -0.78 -14.66
N ILE A 576 60.04 -1.00 -13.99
CA ILE A 576 59.79 -2.18 -13.17
C ILE A 576 58.65 -2.98 -13.79
N LEU A 577 58.88 -4.26 -14.07
CA LEU A 577 57.87 -5.20 -14.55
C LEU A 577 57.55 -6.19 -13.43
N ASN A 578 56.29 -6.29 -13.00
CA ASN A 578 55.87 -7.29 -12.02
C ASN A 578 54.50 -7.89 -12.33
N ASP A 579 54.22 -9.07 -11.76
CA ASP A 579 52.91 -9.70 -11.82
C ASP A 579 52.24 -9.78 -10.43
N LYS A 580 50.95 -9.44 -10.38
CA LYS A 580 50.18 -9.48 -9.14
C LYS A 580 48.71 -9.81 -9.42
N ASN A 581 48.20 -10.86 -8.78
CA ASN A 581 46.78 -11.24 -8.82
C ASN A 581 46.18 -11.26 -10.25
N ASP A 582 46.86 -11.93 -11.18
CA ASP A 582 46.49 -12.07 -12.61
C ASP A 582 46.65 -10.84 -13.52
N ASP A 583 47.14 -9.72 -12.98
CA ASP A 583 47.50 -8.53 -13.73
C ASP A 583 49.03 -8.39 -13.90
N ILE A 584 49.45 -7.82 -15.02
CA ILE A 584 50.79 -7.31 -15.25
C ILE A 584 50.84 -5.84 -14.84
N HIS A 585 51.81 -5.46 -14.03
CA HIS A 585 52.14 -4.06 -13.79
C HIS A 585 53.44 -3.65 -14.47
N ILE A 586 53.38 -2.53 -15.19
CA ILE A 586 54.53 -1.85 -15.76
C ILE A 586 54.65 -0.50 -15.06
N THR A 587 55.71 -0.32 -14.28
CA THR A 587 55.98 0.93 -13.56
C THR A 587 57.12 1.67 -14.21
N ILE A 588 56.91 2.93 -14.60
CA ILE A 588 57.97 3.85 -15.04
C ILE A 588 58.16 4.89 -13.95
N ARG A 589 59.32 4.85 -13.28
CA ARG A 589 59.67 5.72 -12.16
C ARG A 589 60.84 6.62 -12.52
N ASP A 590 60.69 7.92 -12.28
CA ASP A 590 61.76 8.91 -12.36
C ASP A 590 62.07 9.50 -10.97
N THR A 591 63.27 10.05 -10.83
CA THR A 591 63.69 10.85 -9.66
C THR A 591 63.72 12.35 -9.97
N GLY A 592 62.87 12.81 -10.90
CA GLY A 592 62.84 14.18 -11.39
C GLY A 592 62.09 15.14 -10.48
N THR A 593 61.64 16.26 -11.04
CA THR A 593 61.00 17.35 -10.28
C THR A 593 59.62 17.02 -9.71
N GLY A 594 59.00 15.92 -10.16
CA GLY A 594 57.62 15.55 -9.80
C GLY A 594 56.54 16.44 -10.42
N ILE A 595 55.27 16.14 -10.12
CA ILE A 595 54.05 16.79 -10.57
C ILE A 595 53.30 17.32 -9.34
N SER A 596 52.95 18.61 -9.34
CA SER A 596 52.24 19.24 -8.22
C SER A 596 50.79 18.73 -8.07
N GLN A 597 50.28 18.71 -6.84
CA GLN A 597 48.93 18.21 -6.55
C GLN A 597 47.82 18.94 -7.33
N GLU A 598 47.97 20.25 -7.56
CA GLU A 598 47.00 21.07 -8.33
C GLU A 598 46.88 20.65 -9.80
N ASN A 599 47.89 19.95 -10.33
CA ASN A 599 47.93 19.52 -11.72
C ASN A 599 47.52 18.05 -11.89
N MET A 600 47.42 17.26 -10.81
CA MET A 600 47.14 15.82 -10.86
C MET A 600 45.82 15.50 -11.58
N ASP A 601 44.77 16.28 -11.34
CA ASP A 601 43.46 16.08 -11.99
C ASP A 601 43.45 16.50 -13.47
N LYS A 602 44.50 17.22 -13.92
CA LYS A 602 44.59 17.80 -15.26
C LYS A 602 45.54 17.05 -16.19
N ILE A 603 46.41 16.17 -15.68
CA ILE A 603 47.48 15.53 -16.47
C ILE A 603 46.99 14.70 -17.67
N PHE A 604 45.78 14.15 -17.60
CA PHE A 604 45.14 13.42 -18.70
C PHE A 604 44.17 14.28 -19.53
N THR A 605 44.10 15.59 -19.27
CA THR A 605 43.31 16.52 -20.07
C THR A 605 44.07 16.86 -21.36
N PRO A 606 43.45 16.69 -22.55
CA PRO A 606 44.06 17.08 -23.83
C PRO A 606 44.57 18.52 -23.83
N PHE A 607 45.74 18.74 -24.43
CA PHE A 607 46.43 20.03 -24.55
C PHE A 607 46.97 20.63 -23.25
N PHE A 608 46.75 19.98 -22.10
CA PHE A 608 47.39 20.39 -20.86
C PHE A 608 48.89 20.06 -20.90
N THR A 609 49.74 21.07 -20.70
CA THR A 609 51.19 20.89 -20.58
C THR A 609 51.77 21.92 -19.62
N THR A 610 52.76 21.51 -18.83
CA THR A 610 53.55 22.38 -17.96
C THR A 610 54.85 22.86 -18.62
N LYS A 611 55.10 22.45 -19.87
CA LYS A 611 56.30 22.81 -20.65
C LYS A 611 56.16 24.20 -21.26
N GLU A 612 57.29 24.87 -21.52
CA GLU A 612 57.32 26.17 -22.22
C GLU A 612 56.55 26.12 -23.54
N VAL A 613 55.99 27.27 -23.94
CA VAL A 613 55.19 27.40 -25.16
C VAL A 613 55.93 26.82 -26.35
N GLY A 614 55.39 25.72 -26.86
CA GLY A 614 55.93 25.02 -28.01
C GLY A 614 56.82 23.79 -27.75
N LYS A 615 57.27 23.55 -26.52
CA LYS A 615 58.07 22.34 -26.20
C LYS A 615 57.19 21.11 -25.89
N GLY A 616 55.87 21.29 -25.69
CA GLY A 616 54.93 20.20 -25.43
C GLY A 616 53.61 20.40 -26.16
N THR A 617 53.06 19.31 -26.71
CA THR A 617 51.74 19.31 -27.37
C THR A 617 50.58 19.09 -26.39
N GLY A 618 50.86 18.60 -25.17
CA GLY A 618 49.85 18.24 -24.18
C GLY A 618 48.97 17.05 -24.58
N LEU A 619 49.33 16.29 -25.62
CA LEU A 619 48.55 15.15 -26.13
C LEU A 619 49.10 13.78 -25.72
N GLY A 620 50.34 13.71 -25.21
CA GLY A 620 51.01 12.44 -24.91
C GLY A 620 50.36 11.62 -23.79
N LEU A 621 50.14 12.22 -22.61
CA LEU A 621 49.53 11.53 -21.47
C LEU A 621 48.05 11.15 -21.71
N PRO A 622 47.19 12.01 -22.28
CA PRO A 622 45.84 11.60 -22.70
C PRO A 622 45.84 10.42 -23.68
N LEU A 623 46.80 10.38 -24.61
CA LEU A 623 46.95 9.25 -25.53
C LEU A 623 47.34 7.96 -24.78
N CYS A 624 48.30 8.04 -23.85
CA CYS A 624 48.66 6.90 -23.00
C CYS A 624 47.46 6.36 -22.23
N TYR A 625 46.64 7.25 -21.66
CA TYR A 625 45.40 6.88 -20.97
C TYR A 625 44.42 6.14 -21.90
N GLY A 626 44.22 6.66 -23.12
CA GLY A 626 43.37 6.03 -24.13
C GLY A 626 43.86 4.63 -24.51
N ILE A 627 45.14 4.49 -24.86
CA ILE A 627 45.74 3.19 -25.26
C ILE A 627 45.61 2.16 -24.14
N VAL A 628 45.97 2.52 -22.91
CA VAL A 628 45.85 1.60 -21.76
C VAL A 628 44.40 1.17 -21.53
N LYS A 629 43.43 2.09 -21.63
CA LYS A 629 42.01 1.75 -21.49
C LYS A 629 41.50 0.80 -22.56
N MET A 630 41.97 0.93 -23.79
CA MET A 630 41.59 0.03 -24.89
C MET A 630 42.14 -1.38 -24.73
N HIS A 631 43.24 -1.53 -23.99
CA HIS A 631 43.77 -2.82 -23.55
C HIS A 631 43.10 -3.33 -22.26
N LYS A 632 41.91 -2.82 -21.92
CA LYS A 632 41.19 -3.07 -20.64
C LYS A 632 42.00 -2.75 -19.38
N GLY A 633 43.06 -1.96 -19.49
CA GLY A 633 43.98 -1.63 -18.42
C GLY A 633 43.60 -0.41 -17.58
N LYS A 634 44.44 -0.14 -16.58
CA LYS A 634 44.39 1.06 -15.73
C LYS A 634 45.76 1.73 -15.71
N ILE A 635 45.79 3.06 -15.69
CA ILE A 635 47.02 3.84 -15.49
C ILE A 635 46.84 4.71 -14.25
N ASN A 636 47.76 4.59 -13.29
CA ASN A 636 47.79 5.35 -12.05
C ASN A 636 49.09 6.16 -11.98
N VAL A 637 49.07 7.28 -11.26
CA VAL A 637 50.22 8.17 -11.13
C VAL A 637 50.42 8.51 -9.66
N VAL A 638 51.65 8.32 -9.19
CA VAL A 638 52.11 8.75 -7.86
C VAL A 638 53.25 9.72 -8.09
N SER A 639 53.15 10.94 -7.57
CA SER A 639 54.19 11.95 -7.76
C SER A 639 54.41 12.76 -6.49
N ASN A 640 55.64 13.20 -6.26
CA ASN A 640 56.01 14.01 -5.11
C ASN A 640 56.96 15.14 -5.51
N THR A 641 56.59 16.37 -5.14
CA THR A 641 57.38 17.59 -5.37
C THR A 641 58.02 18.14 -4.08
N ILE A 642 57.81 17.48 -2.93
CA ILE A 642 58.25 17.95 -1.61
C ILE A 642 59.28 16.98 -1.03
N SER A 643 60.55 17.39 -1.01
CA SER A 643 61.68 16.57 -0.53
C SER A 643 61.56 16.17 0.95
N THR A 644 60.84 16.95 1.76
CA THR A 644 60.61 16.67 3.19
C THR A 644 59.51 15.64 3.43
N LYS A 645 58.72 15.26 2.42
CA LYS A 645 57.63 14.27 2.53
C LYS A 645 57.93 12.93 1.87
N GLY A 646 59.11 12.77 1.25
CA GLY A 646 59.51 11.54 0.57
C GLY A 646 60.46 11.81 -0.61
N PRO A 647 60.84 10.76 -1.35
CA PRO A 647 61.66 10.90 -2.56
C PRO A 647 60.93 11.75 -3.60
N LEU A 648 61.68 12.61 -4.29
CA LEU A 648 61.18 13.43 -5.40
C LEU A 648 61.01 12.56 -6.65
N GLY A 649 60.04 12.90 -7.50
CA GLY A 649 59.85 12.28 -8.81
C GLY A 649 58.43 11.75 -9.03
N THR A 650 58.23 11.05 -10.16
CA THR A 650 56.94 10.49 -10.56
C THR A 650 57.04 8.99 -10.85
N SER A 651 55.97 8.27 -10.55
CA SER A 651 55.79 6.86 -10.91
C SER A 651 54.46 6.71 -11.64
N PHE A 652 54.53 6.36 -12.92
CA PHE A 652 53.38 5.90 -13.70
C PHE A 652 53.28 4.39 -13.58
N ILE A 653 52.11 3.90 -13.16
CA ILE A 653 51.84 2.46 -12.95
C ILE A 653 50.74 2.05 -13.92
N ILE A 654 51.09 1.25 -14.91
CA ILE A 654 50.16 0.67 -15.88
C ILE A 654 49.82 -0.75 -15.42
N THR A 655 48.53 -1.06 -15.29
CA THR A 655 48.01 -2.39 -14.97
C THR A 655 47.28 -2.95 -16.20
N LEU A 656 47.67 -4.13 -16.67
CA LEU A 656 47.07 -4.82 -17.81
C LEU A 656 46.63 -6.25 -17.42
N PRO A 657 45.41 -6.68 -17.78
CA PRO A 657 44.97 -8.05 -17.51
C PRO A 657 45.68 -9.04 -18.43
N ARG A 658 46.09 -10.20 -17.90
CA ARG A 658 46.71 -11.27 -18.72
C ARG A 658 45.76 -11.83 -19.77
N ASN A 659 44.46 -11.93 -19.47
CA ASN A 659 43.44 -12.41 -20.40
C ASN A 659 42.46 -11.28 -20.77
N PRO A 660 42.62 -10.62 -21.92
CA PRO A 660 41.74 -9.52 -22.32
C PRO A 660 40.33 -9.97 -22.75
N ASN A 661 40.01 -11.27 -22.73
CA ASN A 661 38.68 -11.80 -23.11
C ASN A 661 37.76 -12.17 -21.93
N ASP A 662 38.26 -12.11 -20.68
CA ASP A 662 37.41 -12.18 -19.49
C ASP A 662 36.83 -10.79 -19.10
#